data_AF-A0A2G7FS70-F1
#
_entry.id   AF-A0A2G7FS70-F1
#
_cell.length_a   1.000
_cell.length_b   1.000
_cell.length_c   1.000
_cell.angle_alpha   90.00
_cell.angle_beta   90.00
_cell.angle_gamma   90.00
#
_symmetry.space_group_name_H-M   'P 1'
#
loop_
_entity.id
_entity.type
_entity.pdbx_description
1 polymer ?
#
loop_
_entity_poly.entity_id
_entity_poly.type
_entity_poly.pdbx_seq_one_letter_code
_entity_poly.pdbx_strand_id
1 'polypeptide(L)'
;MSQSSILDRLSALDTNTVSDALDFLGLKGATYGLRPLWDCPKIVGRASTVKVGPKTDAAPTTHLLTPVIDAVTTDDRVLVISGGIDGVSCWGDIIANASKQKRIRGTVIDGMSRDIDGSREVGYPVYGRGVTMISARNRLVQVDSGTPLQVRGVTVNQDDYVIADRCGTVFVPAKRIEEVLELGEQIDRRQARMVDAVRAGQPVSEVMHDKQFEAIRENAPSSTVSPAAPASKRNPKQASPEDQELVALFADSDTPGVSDALDKLGISGQAFGIMPLTDYRKVTVGPAFTVRYVPASDPPGSVGDFIDEVAIGDVVVIDNGGRTDCTVWGDIMTQYAGLRDIAGTVIDGVCRDVNRAIDDDYPLFTAGRWMRTGKDRVQVGGVNESIGIGKVRVNPRDIVVADANGVVVVPRDRAREVAEVARKIEKSEAGIRELIAGGATIAEAREKLGYHTLQPDVYKSEWGPPEAFGGKEAGDAAIHLQLNRNITSLGTMKEAVVDKSVTVAIRDVDVPVVKPGQVLIKVVVSGTNPKDWKLPTWQPDAPAANQGDDIAGYIEAVGEGVPNFKKGDRVAAFHEMFTAGGSYAEYAIAWAHTTFHLPVETSFEEGATIPLAAMTSSIGLYQELNLPLPWNPARESLPLVVYGGSSAVGAFAIKLARLSNIHPIIAMAGKGASYVETLIDHSKGDTIIDYRQGDEALRKNIKAAAGGLPIRHAYDAVSEKGSYQNLGAVLTAPAKITVVLPGIDSKEVPEGVQLSRTSVGSVHQPAAAGQTVGNIEFGAAFFAFFGRGLAQGWFTGHPHEVRPNGLAGLEGALKDLQAGNASATKYVVRIADTPGL
;
A
#
# COMPACT_ATOMS: atom_id res chain seq x y z
N MET A 1 -37.09 4.84 -42.04
CA MET A 1 -36.42 4.47 -40.79
C MET A 1 -35.42 5.59 -40.51
N SER A 2 -35.62 6.40 -39.46
CA SER A 2 -34.62 7.42 -39.13
C SER A 2 -33.33 6.70 -38.75
N GLN A 3 -32.19 7.15 -39.26
CA GLN A 3 -30.89 6.63 -38.81
C GLN A 3 -30.81 6.79 -37.28
N SER A 4 -30.45 5.71 -36.58
CA SER A 4 -30.22 5.71 -35.14
C SER A 4 -29.18 6.77 -34.79
N SER A 5 -29.41 7.61 -33.79
CA SER A 5 -28.43 8.64 -33.41
C SER A 5 -27.16 8.00 -32.85
N ILE A 6 -26.04 8.73 -32.87
CA ILE A 6 -24.77 8.27 -32.27
C ILE A 6 -24.96 7.86 -30.81
N LEU A 7 -25.77 8.60 -30.06
CA LEU A 7 -26.06 8.30 -28.65
C LEU A 7 -26.89 7.02 -28.48
N ASP A 8 -27.83 6.77 -29.39
CA ASP A 8 -28.64 5.54 -29.37
C ASP A 8 -27.74 4.32 -29.67
N ARG A 9 -26.86 4.45 -30.66
CA ARG A 9 -25.87 3.39 -30.99
C ARG A 9 -24.91 3.14 -29.84
N LEU A 10 -24.37 4.19 -29.22
CA LEU A 10 -23.49 4.07 -28.06
C LEU A 10 -24.22 3.48 -26.85
N SER A 11 -25.50 3.82 -26.66
CA SER A 11 -26.35 3.27 -25.59
C SER A 11 -26.71 1.80 -25.79
N ALA A 12 -26.59 1.26 -27.00
CA ALA A 12 -26.75 -0.17 -27.26
C ALA A 12 -25.55 -0.99 -26.76
N LEU A 13 -24.37 -0.37 -26.64
CA LEU A 13 -23.15 -1.02 -26.17
C LEU A 13 -23.00 -0.85 -24.64
N ASP A 14 -22.14 -1.67 -24.04
CA ASP A 14 -21.65 -1.50 -22.68
C ASP A 14 -20.23 -0.90 -22.64
N THR A 15 -19.80 -0.47 -21.45
CA THR A 15 -18.46 0.13 -21.28
C THR A 15 -17.32 -0.84 -21.60
N ASN A 16 -17.52 -2.15 -21.43
CA ASN A 16 -16.50 -3.18 -21.69
C ASN A 16 -16.22 -3.27 -23.19
N THR A 17 -17.28 -3.34 -24.00
CA THR A 17 -17.23 -3.39 -25.45
C THR A 17 -16.59 -2.13 -26.03
N VAL A 18 -16.98 -0.96 -25.52
CA VAL A 18 -16.39 0.32 -25.96
C VAL A 18 -14.92 0.40 -25.55
N SER A 19 -14.55 -0.08 -24.36
CA SER A 19 -13.15 -0.16 -23.92
C SER A 19 -12.32 -1.10 -24.82
N ASP A 20 -12.85 -2.27 -25.16
CA ASP A 20 -12.18 -3.23 -26.04
C ASP A 20 -11.98 -2.61 -27.43
N ALA A 21 -12.98 -1.93 -27.99
CA ALA A 21 -12.87 -1.20 -29.25
C ALA A 21 -11.78 -0.11 -29.21
N LEU A 22 -11.71 0.67 -28.13
CA LEU A 22 -10.67 1.68 -27.96
C LEU A 22 -9.26 1.06 -27.89
N ASP A 23 -9.08 -0.04 -27.15
CA ASP A 23 -7.81 -0.76 -27.06
C ASP A 23 -7.37 -1.26 -28.45
N PHE A 24 -8.28 -1.81 -29.26
CA PHE A 24 -7.99 -2.20 -30.65
C PHE A 24 -7.53 -1.05 -31.54
N LEU A 25 -8.10 0.13 -31.33
CA LEU A 25 -7.76 1.35 -32.09
C LEU A 25 -6.54 2.09 -31.51
N GLY A 26 -5.92 1.57 -30.44
CA GLY A 26 -4.81 2.22 -29.76
C GLY A 26 -5.20 3.54 -29.08
N LEU A 27 -6.48 3.71 -28.74
CA LEU A 27 -7.04 4.93 -28.14
C LEU A 27 -7.12 4.80 -26.62
N LYS A 28 -6.71 5.86 -25.90
CA LYS A 28 -6.89 5.96 -24.45
C LYS A 28 -8.22 6.62 -24.14
N GLY A 29 -9.16 5.86 -23.57
CA GLY A 29 -10.48 6.39 -23.17
C GLY A 29 -11.10 5.76 -21.92
N ALA A 30 -10.65 4.57 -21.53
CA ALA A 30 -11.09 3.88 -20.31
C ALA A 30 -10.47 4.51 -19.04
N THR A 31 -11.30 4.87 -18.03
CA THR A 31 -10.85 5.54 -16.77
C THR A 31 -11.01 4.72 -15.50
N TYR A 32 -9.98 4.59 -14.67
CA TYR A 32 -9.98 3.70 -13.50
C TYR A 32 -10.49 4.34 -12.21
N GLY A 33 -11.23 3.56 -11.41
CA GLY A 33 -11.68 3.98 -10.08
C GLY A 33 -12.85 4.97 -10.06
N LEU A 34 -13.50 5.21 -11.19
CA LEU A 34 -14.77 5.95 -11.25
C LEU A 34 -15.92 4.94 -11.28
N ARG A 35 -16.70 4.91 -10.20
CA ARG A 35 -17.76 3.91 -9.97
C ARG A 35 -19.11 4.60 -9.78
N PRO A 36 -20.22 3.92 -10.08
CA PRO A 36 -21.53 4.44 -9.70
C PRO A 36 -21.59 4.59 -8.18
N LEU A 37 -21.99 5.77 -7.70
CA LEU A 37 -21.98 6.08 -6.26
C LEU A 37 -23.24 5.55 -5.54
N TRP A 38 -24.21 5.05 -6.29
CA TRP A 38 -25.40 4.29 -5.88
C TRP A 38 -25.79 3.37 -7.04
N ASP A 39 -26.91 2.63 -6.99
CA ASP A 39 -27.36 1.79 -8.12
C ASP A 39 -27.85 2.62 -9.33
N CYS A 40 -26.88 3.28 -10.00
CA CYS A 40 -27.12 4.25 -11.04
C CYS A 40 -27.55 3.57 -12.34
N PRO A 41 -28.52 4.12 -13.07
CA PRO A 41 -28.75 3.74 -14.46
C PRO A 41 -27.54 4.12 -15.32
N LYS A 42 -27.31 3.36 -16.40
CA LYS A 42 -26.31 3.66 -17.43
C LYS A 42 -26.53 5.07 -17.99
N ILE A 43 -25.44 5.82 -18.16
CA ILE A 43 -25.47 7.14 -18.80
C ILE A 43 -24.68 7.15 -20.09
N VAL A 44 -25.22 7.84 -21.10
CA VAL A 44 -24.57 8.10 -22.38
C VAL A 44 -24.85 9.54 -22.79
N GLY A 45 -23.83 10.30 -23.16
CA GLY A 45 -23.96 11.69 -23.57
C GLY A 45 -22.65 12.33 -24.04
N ARG A 46 -22.68 13.63 -24.30
CA ARG A 46 -21.51 14.46 -24.63
C ARG A 46 -20.99 15.17 -23.38
N ALA A 47 -19.68 15.17 -23.21
CA ALA A 47 -18.99 15.77 -22.09
C ALA A 47 -19.17 17.30 -22.07
N SER A 48 -19.61 17.80 -20.93
CA SER A 48 -19.49 19.20 -20.53
C SER A 48 -18.45 19.29 -19.43
N THR A 49 -17.27 19.80 -19.76
CA THR A 49 -16.09 19.73 -18.87
C THR A 49 -16.07 20.87 -17.87
N VAL A 50 -15.78 20.56 -16.60
CA VAL A 50 -15.57 21.54 -15.53
C VAL A 50 -14.32 21.21 -14.73
N LYS A 51 -13.41 22.18 -14.63
CA LYS A 51 -12.23 22.11 -13.76
C LYS A 51 -12.53 22.79 -12.45
N VAL A 52 -12.35 22.08 -11.34
CA VAL A 52 -12.39 22.65 -9.99
C VAL A 52 -10.98 22.68 -9.41
N GLY A 53 -10.80 23.43 -8.32
CA GLY A 53 -9.51 23.53 -7.65
C GLY A 53 -9.63 24.21 -6.29
N PRO A 54 -8.54 24.21 -5.49
CA PRO A 54 -8.54 24.81 -4.17
C PRO A 54 -8.84 26.30 -4.24
N LYS A 55 -9.68 26.77 -3.31
CA LYS A 55 -9.88 28.20 -3.11
C LYS A 55 -8.66 28.81 -2.43
N THR A 56 -8.06 29.83 -3.06
CA THR A 56 -6.87 30.52 -2.53
C THR A 56 -7.12 31.96 -2.09
N ASP A 57 -8.29 32.53 -2.41
CA ASP A 57 -8.66 33.90 -2.07
C ASP A 57 -9.74 33.99 -0.98
N ALA A 58 -9.88 35.17 -0.38
CA ALA A 58 -10.86 35.44 0.66
C ALA A 58 -12.22 35.93 0.11
N ALA A 59 -12.35 36.09 -1.21
CA ALA A 59 -13.55 36.66 -1.83
C ALA A 59 -14.74 35.69 -1.74
N PRO A 60 -15.99 36.16 -1.58
CA PRO A 60 -17.18 35.33 -1.74
C PRO A 60 -17.20 34.74 -3.16
N THR A 61 -17.39 33.42 -3.27
CA THR A 61 -17.35 32.70 -4.54
C THR A 61 -18.74 32.23 -4.92
N THR A 62 -19.14 32.50 -6.17
CA THR A 62 -20.28 31.84 -6.81
C THR A 62 -20.12 30.32 -6.73
N HIS A 63 -21.21 29.59 -6.58
CA HIS A 63 -21.17 28.13 -6.45
C HIS A 63 -20.50 27.49 -7.69
N LEU A 64 -19.58 26.54 -7.45
CA LEU A 64 -18.57 26.06 -8.42
C LEU A 64 -19.11 25.32 -9.66
N LEU A 65 -20.42 25.08 -9.76
CA LEU A 65 -21.03 24.30 -10.85
C LEU A 65 -22.29 24.94 -11.44
N THR A 66 -22.90 25.90 -10.74
CA THR A 66 -24.19 26.48 -11.14
C THR A 66 -24.11 27.23 -12.46
N PRO A 67 -23.07 28.03 -12.75
CA PRO A 67 -22.93 28.70 -14.04
C PRO A 67 -22.88 27.72 -15.23
N VAL A 68 -22.21 26.57 -15.05
CA VAL A 68 -22.12 25.54 -16.10
C VAL A 68 -23.46 24.84 -16.30
N ILE A 69 -24.14 24.46 -15.20
CA ILE A 69 -25.48 23.86 -15.25
C ILE A 69 -26.47 24.80 -15.94
N ASP A 70 -26.42 26.09 -15.64
CA ASP A 70 -27.31 27.08 -16.23
C ASP A 70 -27.08 27.27 -17.74
N ALA A 71 -25.82 27.19 -18.17
CA ALA A 71 -25.41 27.30 -19.56
C ALA A 71 -25.75 26.07 -20.42
N VAL A 72 -26.10 24.93 -19.83
CA VAL A 72 -26.53 23.74 -20.60
C VAL A 72 -27.91 23.98 -21.22
N THR A 73 -27.97 23.87 -22.55
CA THR A 73 -29.19 24.09 -23.36
C THR A 73 -29.66 22.85 -24.13
N THR A 74 -28.93 21.73 -24.01
CA THR A 74 -29.15 20.48 -24.76
C THR A 74 -29.34 19.33 -23.78
N ASP A 75 -30.13 18.33 -24.17
CA ASP A 75 -30.50 17.17 -23.34
C ASP A 75 -29.56 15.96 -23.56
N ASP A 76 -28.44 16.17 -24.23
CA ASP A 76 -27.43 15.16 -24.50
C ASP A 76 -26.18 15.28 -23.60
N ARG A 77 -26.21 16.16 -22.60
CA ARG A 77 -25.03 16.51 -21.81
C ARG A 77 -24.81 15.61 -20.60
N VAL A 78 -23.55 15.27 -20.36
CA VAL A 78 -23.03 14.67 -19.12
C VAL A 78 -21.97 15.61 -18.56
N LEU A 79 -22.10 16.00 -17.29
CA LEU A 79 -21.09 16.83 -16.64
C LEU A 79 -19.87 15.98 -16.29
N VAL A 80 -18.67 16.47 -16.63
CA VAL A 80 -17.40 15.80 -16.34
C VAL A 80 -16.55 16.75 -15.52
N ILE A 81 -16.30 16.38 -14.26
CA ILE A 81 -15.65 17.25 -13.27
C ILE A 81 -14.30 16.67 -12.88
N SER A 82 -13.25 17.49 -12.88
CA SER A 82 -11.91 17.09 -12.43
C SER A 82 -11.21 18.20 -11.64
N GLY A 83 -10.17 17.84 -10.88
CA GLY A 83 -9.40 18.75 -10.03
C GLY A 83 -9.90 18.83 -8.58
N GLY A 84 -10.70 17.86 -8.14
CA GLY A 84 -11.16 17.76 -6.76
C GLY A 84 -9.99 17.57 -5.77
N ILE A 85 -10.19 18.02 -4.53
CA ILE A 85 -9.30 17.74 -3.41
C ILE A 85 -9.74 16.41 -2.79
N ASP A 86 -8.80 15.50 -2.53
CA ASP A 86 -9.10 14.22 -1.89
C ASP A 86 -9.84 14.42 -0.57
N GLY A 87 -10.95 13.68 -0.39
CA GLY A 87 -11.82 13.77 0.79
C GLY A 87 -12.84 14.93 0.78
N VAL A 88 -12.76 15.88 -0.16
CA VAL A 88 -13.71 17.01 -0.25
C VAL A 88 -14.72 16.77 -1.38
N SER A 89 -16.01 16.93 -1.08
CA SER A 89 -17.06 16.79 -2.09
C SER A 89 -16.97 17.89 -3.14
N CYS A 90 -17.23 17.55 -4.40
CA CYS A 90 -17.45 18.48 -5.50
C CYS A 90 -18.87 18.42 -6.06
N TRP A 91 -19.66 17.43 -5.60
CA TRP A 91 -21.05 17.21 -5.99
C TRP A 91 -21.96 17.03 -4.76
N GLY A 92 -23.24 17.39 -4.87
CA GLY A 92 -24.22 17.28 -3.79
C GLY A 92 -25.67 17.45 -4.27
N ASP A 93 -26.61 17.37 -3.33
CA ASP A 93 -28.05 17.25 -3.61
C ASP A 93 -28.66 18.42 -4.43
N ILE A 94 -28.35 19.67 -4.06
CA ILE A 94 -28.92 20.86 -4.73
C ILE A 94 -28.61 20.87 -6.24
N ILE A 95 -27.38 20.51 -6.60
CA ILE A 95 -26.94 20.50 -8.01
C ILE A 95 -27.36 19.24 -8.74
N ALA A 96 -27.61 18.12 -8.05
CA ALA A 96 -28.29 16.96 -8.62
C ALA A 96 -29.72 17.33 -9.07
N ASN A 97 -30.46 18.01 -8.21
CA ASN A 97 -31.80 18.52 -8.51
C ASN A 97 -31.80 19.53 -9.67
N ALA A 98 -30.91 20.53 -9.64
CA ALA A 98 -30.81 21.52 -10.71
C ALA A 98 -30.45 20.87 -12.06
N SER A 99 -29.53 19.91 -12.06
CA SER A 99 -29.11 19.19 -13.27
C SER A 99 -30.22 18.32 -13.83
N LYS A 100 -31.01 17.66 -12.96
CA LYS A 100 -32.19 16.91 -13.36
C LYS A 100 -33.24 17.80 -14.04
N GLN A 101 -33.51 18.99 -13.49
CA GLN A 101 -34.44 19.95 -14.09
C GLN A 101 -33.94 20.46 -15.46
N LYS A 102 -32.63 20.61 -15.62
CA LYS A 102 -31.97 20.96 -16.90
C LYS A 102 -31.86 19.80 -17.89
N ARG A 103 -32.34 18.60 -17.54
CA ARG A 103 -32.25 17.37 -18.36
C ARG A 103 -30.82 16.97 -18.72
N ILE A 104 -29.87 17.29 -17.85
CA ILE A 104 -28.51 16.73 -17.92
C ILE A 104 -28.62 15.24 -17.56
N ARG A 105 -27.95 14.38 -18.34
CA ARG A 105 -28.12 12.93 -18.27
C ARG A 105 -27.45 12.27 -17.07
N GLY A 106 -26.45 12.93 -16.49
CA GLY A 106 -25.70 12.44 -15.34
C GLY A 106 -24.41 13.22 -15.13
N THR A 107 -23.66 12.83 -14.10
CA THR A 107 -22.37 13.44 -13.77
C THR A 107 -21.30 12.38 -13.52
N VAL A 108 -20.11 12.60 -14.09
CA VAL A 108 -18.87 11.89 -13.78
C VAL A 108 -17.92 12.84 -13.03
N ILE A 109 -17.42 12.41 -11.88
CA ILE A 109 -16.49 13.19 -11.05
C ILE A 109 -15.18 12.44 -10.80
N ASP A 110 -14.05 13.02 -11.21
CA ASP A 110 -12.73 12.62 -10.69
C ASP A 110 -12.53 13.23 -9.29
N GLY A 111 -13.34 12.76 -8.35
CA GLY A 111 -13.50 13.35 -7.02
C GLY A 111 -14.60 12.66 -6.20
N MET A 112 -15.01 13.32 -5.11
CA MET A 112 -15.99 12.79 -4.16
C MET A 112 -17.34 13.50 -4.30
N SER A 113 -18.44 12.81 -3.97
CA SER A 113 -19.78 13.39 -3.80
C SER A 113 -20.20 13.41 -2.33
N ARG A 114 -21.12 14.29 -1.97
CA ARG A 114 -21.89 14.21 -0.71
C ARG A 114 -23.39 14.02 -1.02
N ASP A 115 -24.18 13.76 0.03
CA ASP A 115 -25.64 13.68 -0.03
C ASP A 115 -26.17 12.72 -1.12
N ILE A 116 -25.61 11.50 -1.17
CA ILE A 116 -25.87 10.58 -2.29
C ILE A 116 -27.32 10.10 -2.35
N ASP A 117 -27.99 10.00 -1.19
CA ASP A 117 -29.41 9.65 -1.11
C ASP A 117 -30.29 10.66 -1.84
N GLY A 118 -29.96 11.96 -1.77
CA GLY A 118 -30.69 13.00 -2.53
C GLY A 118 -30.58 12.80 -4.05
N SER A 119 -29.40 12.40 -4.55
CA SER A 119 -29.22 12.05 -5.97
C SER A 119 -29.99 10.79 -6.36
N ARG A 120 -30.05 9.79 -5.46
CA ARG A 120 -30.82 8.55 -5.65
C ARG A 120 -32.32 8.81 -5.69
N GLU A 121 -32.85 9.61 -4.76
CA GLU A 121 -34.28 9.93 -4.66
C GLU A 121 -34.82 10.61 -5.92
N VAL A 122 -34.03 11.49 -6.55
CA VAL A 122 -34.41 12.15 -7.81
C VAL A 122 -34.02 11.35 -9.06
N GLY A 123 -33.43 10.17 -8.88
CA GLY A 123 -32.94 9.31 -9.96
C GLY A 123 -31.95 10.03 -10.86
N TYR A 124 -30.99 10.76 -10.30
CA TYR A 124 -29.92 11.43 -11.02
C TYR A 124 -28.59 10.67 -10.87
N PRO A 125 -28.09 10.01 -11.93
CA PRO A 125 -26.91 9.16 -11.86
C PRO A 125 -25.63 9.96 -11.62
N VAL A 126 -24.82 9.50 -10.65
CA VAL A 126 -23.53 10.10 -10.29
C VAL A 126 -22.47 9.02 -10.21
N TYR A 127 -21.41 9.18 -10.99
CA TYR A 127 -20.24 8.31 -11.03
C TYR A 127 -19.04 9.05 -10.48
N GLY A 128 -18.30 8.46 -9.53
CA GLY A 128 -17.17 9.13 -8.89
C GLY A 128 -16.21 8.20 -8.15
N ARG A 129 -15.23 8.79 -7.45
CA ARG A 129 -14.25 8.04 -6.65
C ARG A 129 -14.79 7.58 -5.30
N GLY A 130 -15.83 8.22 -4.78
CA GLY A 130 -16.43 7.88 -3.50
C GLY A 130 -17.36 8.94 -2.94
N VAL A 131 -17.81 8.72 -1.71
CA VAL A 131 -18.71 9.60 -0.96
C VAL A 131 -17.98 10.19 0.26
N THR A 132 -18.28 11.45 0.60
CA THR A 132 -17.73 12.17 1.76
C THR A 132 -18.78 13.07 2.39
N MET A 133 -18.63 13.39 3.68
CA MET A 133 -19.44 14.39 4.39
C MET A 133 -18.88 15.82 4.24
N ILE A 134 -17.63 15.98 3.82
CA ILE A 134 -16.92 17.26 3.79
C ILE A 134 -17.36 18.08 2.58
N SER A 135 -17.92 19.27 2.82
CA SER A 135 -18.43 20.18 1.77
C SER A 135 -17.32 20.92 1.00
N ALA A 136 -17.52 21.10 -0.32
CA ALA A 136 -16.77 22.05 -1.17
C ALA A 136 -16.76 23.49 -0.64
N ARG A 137 -17.75 23.89 0.17
CA ARG A 137 -17.98 25.29 0.56
C ARG A 137 -16.73 25.89 1.20
N ASN A 138 -16.28 27.03 0.66
CA ASN A 138 -15.05 27.73 1.04
C ASN A 138 -13.74 26.94 0.85
N ARG A 139 -13.78 25.79 0.16
CA ARG A 139 -12.61 24.92 -0.09
C ARG A 139 -12.31 24.76 -1.58
N LEU A 140 -13.35 24.71 -2.40
CA LEU A 140 -13.24 24.54 -3.85
C LEU A 140 -13.86 25.71 -4.59
N VAL A 141 -13.27 26.05 -5.73
CA VAL A 141 -13.78 27.01 -6.72
C VAL A 141 -13.77 26.37 -8.11
N GLN A 142 -14.63 26.87 -8.99
CA GLN A 142 -14.52 26.59 -10.41
C GLN A 142 -13.27 27.30 -10.94
N VAL A 143 -12.34 26.54 -11.49
CA VAL A 143 -11.10 27.06 -12.11
C VAL A 143 -11.35 27.37 -13.57
N ASP A 144 -12.05 26.49 -14.28
CA ASP A 144 -12.29 26.59 -15.72
C ASP A 144 -13.49 25.74 -16.16
N SER A 145 -14.03 25.97 -17.35
CA SER A 145 -15.11 25.16 -17.95
C SER A 145 -15.05 25.18 -19.47
N GLY A 146 -15.41 24.08 -20.12
CA GLY A 146 -15.36 23.94 -21.58
C GLY A 146 -13.95 23.72 -22.14
N THR A 147 -12.96 23.48 -21.28
CA THR A 147 -11.57 23.19 -21.65
C THR A 147 -11.21 21.73 -21.40
N PRO A 148 -10.13 21.20 -22.02
CA PRO A 148 -9.72 19.82 -21.80
C PRO A 148 -9.34 19.51 -20.35
N LEU A 149 -9.80 18.37 -19.84
CA LEU A 149 -9.53 17.88 -18.47
C LEU A 149 -8.71 16.61 -18.49
N GLN A 150 -7.90 16.40 -17.44
CA GLN A 150 -7.36 15.09 -17.12
C GLN A 150 -8.32 14.39 -16.15
N VAL A 151 -8.79 13.20 -16.51
CA VAL A 151 -9.70 12.38 -15.72
C VAL A 151 -9.08 10.99 -15.63
N ARG A 152 -8.51 10.62 -14.48
CA ARG A 152 -7.90 9.29 -14.24
C ARG A 152 -7.03 8.77 -15.40
N GLY A 153 -6.15 9.63 -15.93
CA GLY A 153 -5.21 9.29 -17.01
C GLY A 153 -5.76 9.41 -18.44
N VAL A 154 -7.00 9.90 -18.60
CA VAL A 154 -7.63 10.18 -19.89
C VAL A 154 -7.81 11.68 -20.06
N THR A 155 -7.39 12.20 -21.22
CA THR A 155 -7.71 13.58 -21.62
C THR A 155 -9.13 13.62 -22.18
N VAL A 156 -10.02 14.36 -21.53
CA VAL A 156 -11.42 14.54 -21.95
C VAL A 156 -11.62 15.96 -22.45
N ASN A 157 -12.04 16.13 -23.70
CA ASN A 157 -12.37 17.42 -24.28
C ASN A 157 -13.87 17.71 -24.14
N GLN A 158 -14.22 19.00 -24.26
CA GLN A 158 -15.61 19.38 -24.48
C GLN A 158 -16.17 18.66 -25.72
N ASP A 159 -17.41 18.18 -25.62
CA ASP A 159 -18.12 17.43 -26.67
C ASP A 159 -17.64 15.99 -26.96
N ASP A 160 -16.61 15.47 -26.26
CA ASP A 160 -16.27 14.04 -26.31
C ASP A 160 -17.43 13.18 -25.78
N TYR A 161 -17.56 11.94 -26.25
CA TYR A 161 -18.65 11.06 -25.83
C TYR A 161 -18.29 10.36 -24.52
N VAL A 162 -19.27 10.26 -23.63
CA VAL A 162 -19.17 9.59 -22.33
C VAL A 162 -20.16 8.43 -22.31
N ILE A 163 -19.69 7.27 -21.88
CA ILE A 163 -20.53 6.15 -21.46
C ILE A 163 -20.09 5.72 -20.06
N ALA A 164 -21.03 5.57 -19.14
CA ALA A 164 -20.74 5.01 -17.82
C ALA A 164 -21.86 4.06 -17.37
N ASP A 165 -21.46 2.91 -16.83
CA ASP A 165 -22.33 1.86 -16.32
C ASP A 165 -21.71 1.22 -15.07
N ARG A 166 -22.25 0.07 -14.61
CA ARG A 166 -21.78 -0.59 -13.39
C ARG A 166 -20.32 -1.06 -13.43
N CYS A 167 -19.71 -1.17 -14.61
CA CYS A 167 -18.31 -1.59 -14.75
C CYS A 167 -17.33 -0.40 -14.66
N GLY A 168 -17.75 0.79 -15.11
CA GLY A 168 -16.92 2.00 -15.02
C GLY A 168 -17.35 3.11 -15.97
N THR A 169 -16.39 3.96 -16.34
CA THR A 169 -16.58 5.10 -17.24
C THR A 169 -15.58 5.07 -18.39
N VAL A 170 -16.05 5.29 -19.61
CA VAL A 170 -15.25 5.40 -20.82
C VAL A 170 -15.55 6.72 -21.54
N PHE A 171 -14.49 7.36 -22.03
CA PHE A 171 -14.55 8.55 -22.87
C PHE A 171 -14.08 8.22 -24.29
N VAL A 172 -14.83 8.67 -25.30
CA VAL A 172 -14.51 8.45 -26.70
C VAL A 172 -14.31 9.81 -27.38
N PRO A 173 -13.13 10.07 -27.99
CA PRO A 173 -12.91 11.32 -28.72
C PRO A 173 -13.96 11.55 -29.79
N ALA A 174 -14.56 12.74 -29.83
CA ALA A 174 -15.66 13.04 -30.76
C ALA A 174 -15.29 12.77 -32.24
N LYS A 175 -14.01 12.98 -32.60
CA LYS A 175 -13.48 12.74 -33.95
C LYS A 175 -13.35 11.26 -34.33
N ARG A 176 -13.44 10.34 -33.37
CA ARG A 176 -13.22 8.89 -33.55
C ARG A 176 -14.46 8.05 -33.19
N ILE A 177 -15.58 8.67 -32.87
CA ILE A 177 -16.78 7.96 -32.37
C ILE A 177 -17.34 6.95 -33.36
N GLU A 178 -17.38 7.28 -34.64
CA GLU A 178 -17.93 6.36 -35.66
C GLU A 178 -17.13 5.08 -35.77
N GLU A 179 -15.80 5.18 -35.80
CA GLU A 179 -14.90 4.03 -35.86
C GLU A 179 -15.00 3.16 -34.60
N VAL A 180 -15.13 3.78 -33.43
CA VAL A 180 -15.33 3.07 -32.16
C VAL A 180 -16.68 2.37 -32.14
N LEU A 181 -17.75 2.99 -32.64
CA LEU A 181 -19.08 2.37 -32.72
C LEU A 181 -19.11 1.21 -33.70
N GLU A 182 -18.56 1.38 -34.91
CA GLU A 182 -18.50 0.32 -35.92
C GLU A 182 -17.76 -0.91 -35.38
N LEU A 183 -16.61 -0.71 -34.75
CA LEU A 183 -15.84 -1.79 -34.15
C LEU A 183 -16.54 -2.37 -32.91
N GLY A 184 -17.09 -1.54 -32.04
CA GLY A 184 -17.83 -1.97 -30.85
C GLY A 184 -19.04 -2.84 -31.20
N GLU A 185 -19.84 -2.44 -32.20
CA GLU A 185 -20.96 -3.25 -32.70
C GLU A 185 -20.52 -4.59 -33.30
N GLN A 186 -19.32 -4.65 -33.92
CA GLN A 186 -18.75 -5.92 -34.40
C GLN A 186 -18.31 -6.81 -33.24
N ILE A 187 -17.67 -6.23 -32.23
CA ILE A 187 -17.24 -6.94 -31.00
C ILE A 187 -18.47 -7.50 -30.28
N ASP A 188 -19.51 -6.69 -30.07
CA ASP A 188 -20.76 -7.08 -29.41
C ASP A 188 -21.45 -8.26 -30.12
N ARG A 189 -21.68 -8.16 -31.45
CA ARG A 189 -22.24 -9.27 -32.25
C ARG A 189 -21.42 -10.54 -32.19
N ARG A 190 -20.11 -10.44 -32.01
CA ARG A 190 -19.23 -11.60 -31.89
C ARG A 190 -19.29 -12.19 -30.49
N GLN A 191 -19.24 -11.37 -29.44
CA GLN A 191 -19.38 -11.83 -28.06
C GLN A 191 -20.70 -12.55 -27.87
N ALA A 192 -21.81 -12.01 -28.39
CA ALA A 192 -23.10 -12.68 -28.41
C ALA A 192 -23.04 -14.09 -29.05
N ARG A 193 -22.33 -14.25 -30.19
CA ARG A 193 -22.15 -15.56 -30.84
C ARG A 193 -21.27 -16.52 -30.03
N MET A 194 -20.19 -16.03 -29.41
CA MET A 194 -19.32 -16.84 -28.55
C MET A 194 -20.08 -17.35 -27.32
N VAL A 195 -20.92 -16.48 -26.76
CA VAL A 195 -21.85 -16.78 -25.70
C VAL A 195 -22.87 -17.85 -26.12
N ASP A 196 -23.48 -17.72 -27.29
CA ASP A 196 -24.42 -18.73 -27.81
C ASP A 196 -23.73 -20.08 -28.06
N ALA A 197 -22.48 -20.07 -28.53
CA ALA A 197 -21.64 -21.26 -28.69
C ALA A 197 -21.37 -21.97 -27.35
N VAL A 198 -21.03 -21.21 -26.31
CA VAL A 198 -20.88 -21.71 -24.94
C VAL A 198 -22.20 -22.31 -24.43
N ARG A 199 -23.32 -21.62 -24.63
CA ARG A 199 -24.66 -22.12 -24.28
C ARG A 199 -25.05 -23.39 -25.04
N ALA A 200 -24.51 -23.58 -26.25
CA ALA A 200 -24.66 -24.81 -27.03
C ALA A 200 -23.76 -25.96 -26.53
N GLY A 201 -22.89 -25.72 -25.54
CA GLY A 201 -22.03 -26.72 -24.91
C GLY A 201 -20.64 -26.86 -25.55
N GLN A 202 -20.20 -25.90 -26.37
CA GLN A 202 -18.84 -25.90 -26.91
C GLN A 202 -17.81 -25.59 -25.80
N PRO A 203 -16.63 -26.25 -25.79
CA PRO A 203 -15.57 -25.96 -24.83
C PRO A 203 -15.11 -24.50 -24.90
N VAL A 204 -14.90 -23.85 -23.75
CA VAL A 204 -14.44 -22.45 -23.70
C VAL A 204 -13.08 -22.28 -24.35
N SER A 205 -12.18 -23.25 -24.17
CA SER A 205 -10.87 -23.28 -24.83
C SER A 205 -11.01 -23.17 -26.36
N GLU A 206 -11.95 -23.89 -26.97
CA GLU A 206 -12.23 -23.81 -28.41
C GLU A 206 -12.92 -22.49 -28.83
N VAL A 207 -13.81 -21.96 -27.99
CA VAL A 207 -14.52 -20.71 -28.25
C VAL A 207 -13.60 -19.48 -28.13
N MET A 208 -12.63 -19.51 -27.22
CA MET A 208 -11.73 -18.39 -26.91
C MET A 208 -10.40 -18.39 -27.67
N HIS A 209 -10.10 -19.40 -28.48
CA HIS A 209 -8.82 -19.51 -29.21
C HIS A 209 -8.54 -18.34 -30.18
N ASP A 210 -7.26 -17.92 -30.23
CA ASP A 210 -6.80 -16.68 -30.88
C ASP A 210 -6.98 -16.59 -32.40
N LYS A 211 -7.04 -17.72 -33.12
CA LYS A 211 -7.15 -17.75 -34.60
C LYS A 211 -8.38 -17.01 -35.13
N GLN A 212 -9.41 -16.82 -34.32
CA GLN A 212 -10.60 -16.08 -34.73
C GLN A 212 -10.46 -14.56 -34.47
N PHE A 213 -9.58 -14.12 -33.54
CA PHE A 213 -9.31 -12.70 -33.27
C PHE A 213 -8.48 -12.03 -34.37
N GLU A 214 -7.58 -12.78 -35.01
CA GLU A 214 -6.82 -12.30 -36.18
C GLU A 214 -7.72 -11.90 -37.36
N ALA A 215 -8.92 -12.51 -37.50
CA ALA A 215 -9.87 -12.17 -38.55
C ALA A 215 -10.41 -10.73 -38.48
N ILE A 216 -10.31 -10.05 -37.33
CA ILE A 216 -10.64 -8.61 -37.19
C ILE A 216 -9.60 -7.74 -37.91
N ARG A 217 -8.33 -8.18 -38.00
CA ARG A 217 -7.29 -7.48 -38.78
C ARG A 217 -7.49 -7.58 -40.29
N GLU A 218 -8.21 -8.60 -40.78
CA GLU A 218 -8.21 -8.97 -42.21
C GLU A 218 -9.49 -8.63 -42.98
N ASN A 219 -10.56 -8.11 -42.35
CA ASN A 219 -11.84 -7.82 -43.03
C ASN A 219 -12.38 -9.03 -43.86
N ALA A 220 -12.10 -10.27 -43.43
CA ALA A 220 -12.50 -11.46 -44.16
C ALA A 220 -13.95 -11.87 -43.83
N PRO A 221 -14.76 -12.28 -44.83
CA PRO A 221 -16.13 -12.72 -44.59
C PRO A 221 -16.16 -14.01 -43.76
N SER A 222 -16.91 -13.97 -42.67
CA SER A 222 -17.22 -15.05 -41.73
C SER A 222 -17.53 -16.38 -42.45
N SER A 223 -16.64 -17.35 -42.40
CA SER A 223 -16.92 -18.73 -42.80
C SER A 223 -17.93 -19.36 -41.84
N THR A 224 -18.99 -19.94 -42.39
CA THR A 224 -20.00 -20.74 -41.68
C THR A 224 -19.34 -21.91 -40.96
N VAL A 225 -19.46 -21.96 -39.63
CA VAL A 225 -19.04 -23.11 -38.82
C VAL A 225 -20.19 -24.12 -38.82
N SER A 226 -19.91 -25.35 -39.25
CA SER A 226 -20.84 -26.48 -39.18
C SER A 226 -21.21 -26.80 -37.72
N PRO A 227 -22.44 -27.26 -37.44
CA PRO A 227 -22.82 -27.63 -36.08
C PRO A 227 -22.05 -28.87 -35.65
N ALA A 228 -21.21 -28.72 -34.62
CA ALA A 228 -20.62 -29.86 -33.93
C ALA A 228 -21.73 -30.64 -33.20
N ALA A 229 -21.56 -31.96 -33.14
CA ALA A 229 -22.46 -32.87 -32.45
C ALA A 229 -22.67 -32.45 -30.98
N PRO A 230 -23.86 -32.68 -30.38
CA PRO A 230 -24.14 -32.24 -29.02
C PRO A 230 -23.23 -32.97 -28.04
N ALA A 231 -22.20 -32.29 -27.56
CA ALA A 231 -21.44 -32.74 -26.39
C ALA A 231 -22.39 -32.77 -25.18
N SER A 232 -22.21 -33.76 -24.31
CA SER A 232 -22.94 -33.90 -23.06
C SER A 232 -23.00 -32.56 -22.31
N LYS A 233 -24.22 -32.06 -22.05
CA LYS A 233 -24.45 -30.86 -21.22
C LYS A 233 -23.97 -31.00 -19.76
N ARG A 234 -23.54 -32.18 -19.33
CA ARG A 234 -23.08 -32.44 -17.96
C ARG A 234 -21.57 -32.32 -17.84
N ASN A 235 -21.13 -31.56 -16.84
CA ASN A 235 -19.72 -31.49 -16.42
C ASN A 235 -19.21 -32.91 -16.08
N PRO A 236 -18.15 -33.41 -16.76
CA PRO A 236 -17.64 -34.75 -16.52
C PRO A 236 -16.87 -34.88 -15.18
N LYS A 237 -16.49 -33.77 -14.55
CA LYS A 237 -15.71 -33.75 -13.30
C LYS A 237 -16.66 -33.69 -12.10
N GLN A 238 -16.63 -34.73 -11.27
CA GLN A 238 -17.49 -34.87 -10.08
C GLN A 238 -16.70 -34.56 -8.81
N ALA A 239 -17.36 -33.96 -7.81
CA ALA A 239 -16.81 -33.81 -6.47
C ALA A 239 -16.54 -35.19 -5.83
N SER A 240 -15.45 -35.32 -5.09
CA SER A 240 -15.18 -36.55 -4.34
C SER A 240 -16.17 -36.72 -3.18
N PRO A 241 -16.37 -37.95 -2.65
CA PRO A 241 -17.24 -38.15 -1.49
C PRO A 241 -16.82 -37.33 -0.26
N GLU A 242 -15.52 -37.15 -0.04
CA GLU A 242 -15.03 -36.31 1.05
C GLU A 242 -15.35 -34.82 0.82
N ASP A 243 -15.25 -34.34 -0.42
CA ASP A 243 -15.64 -32.96 -0.73
C ASP A 243 -17.12 -32.71 -0.46
N GLN A 244 -17.98 -33.65 -0.85
CA GLN A 244 -19.41 -33.56 -0.58
C GLN A 244 -19.71 -33.54 0.93
N GLU A 245 -19.01 -34.37 1.71
CA GLU A 245 -19.11 -34.36 3.17
C GLU A 245 -18.70 -33.01 3.75
N LEU A 246 -17.51 -32.50 3.39
CA LEU A 246 -16.97 -31.25 3.95
C LEU A 246 -17.79 -30.03 3.56
N VAL A 247 -18.28 -29.96 2.32
CA VAL A 247 -19.18 -28.88 1.87
C VAL A 247 -20.48 -28.90 2.64
N ALA A 248 -21.07 -30.09 2.86
CA ALA A 248 -22.31 -30.23 3.62
C ALA A 248 -22.16 -29.77 5.09
N LEU A 249 -20.94 -29.70 5.63
CA LEU A 249 -20.74 -29.23 7.00
C LEU A 249 -21.04 -27.73 7.17
N PHE A 250 -20.85 -26.93 6.12
CA PHE A 250 -20.98 -25.47 6.13
C PHE A 250 -22.18 -24.95 5.34
N ALA A 251 -23.00 -25.82 4.74
CA ALA A 251 -24.10 -25.42 3.87
C ALA A 251 -25.13 -24.48 4.54
N ASP A 252 -25.28 -24.56 5.87
CA ASP A 252 -26.20 -23.75 6.66
C ASP A 252 -25.50 -22.68 7.53
N SER A 253 -24.18 -22.53 7.38
CA SER A 253 -23.38 -21.55 8.15
C SER A 253 -23.12 -20.29 7.32
N ASP A 254 -23.32 -19.13 7.93
CA ASP A 254 -22.94 -17.85 7.33
C ASP A 254 -21.45 -17.55 7.55
N THR A 255 -20.90 -16.63 6.76
CA THR A 255 -19.47 -16.31 6.87
C THR A 255 -19.08 -15.71 8.22
N PRO A 256 -19.90 -14.89 8.92
CA PRO A 256 -19.59 -14.45 10.28
C PRO A 256 -19.45 -15.59 11.29
N GLY A 257 -20.38 -16.56 11.31
CA GLY A 257 -20.33 -17.69 12.22
C GLY A 257 -19.10 -18.58 12.00
N VAL A 258 -18.73 -18.80 10.73
CA VAL A 258 -17.49 -19.52 10.37
C VAL A 258 -16.26 -18.68 10.73
N SER A 259 -16.28 -17.37 10.52
CA SER A 259 -15.19 -16.46 10.92
C SER A 259 -14.93 -16.51 12.42
N ASP A 260 -15.97 -16.44 13.25
CA ASP A 260 -15.83 -16.51 14.70
C ASP A 260 -15.25 -17.86 15.15
N ALA A 261 -15.63 -18.95 14.47
CA ALA A 261 -15.06 -20.26 14.71
C ALA A 261 -13.57 -20.34 14.35
N LEU A 262 -13.19 -19.77 13.21
CA LEU A 262 -11.80 -19.65 12.77
C LEU A 262 -10.98 -18.84 13.78
N ASP A 263 -11.47 -17.69 14.23
CA ASP A 263 -10.81 -16.84 15.22
C ASP A 263 -10.64 -17.55 16.57
N LYS A 264 -11.68 -18.24 17.03
CA LYS A 264 -11.61 -19.06 18.25
C LYS A 264 -10.57 -20.17 18.16
N LEU A 265 -10.35 -20.70 16.96
CA LEU A 265 -9.37 -21.75 16.68
C LEU A 265 -7.99 -21.21 16.28
N GLY A 266 -7.81 -19.87 16.26
CA GLY A 266 -6.58 -19.20 15.87
C GLY A 266 -6.21 -19.38 14.40
N ILE A 267 -7.19 -19.60 13.52
CA ILE A 267 -7.01 -19.80 12.08
C ILE A 267 -7.32 -18.49 11.36
N SER A 268 -6.37 -17.97 10.60
CA SER A 268 -6.62 -16.83 9.71
C SER A 268 -7.22 -17.30 8.39
N GLY A 269 -8.53 -17.16 8.24
CA GLY A 269 -9.27 -17.57 7.03
C GLY A 269 -10.08 -16.47 6.35
N GLN A 270 -10.17 -15.27 6.92
CA GLN A 270 -11.03 -14.19 6.44
C GLN A 270 -10.37 -13.43 5.27
N ALA A 271 -10.89 -13.58 4.05
CA ALA A 271 -10.31 -12.99 2.85
C ALA A 271 -10.64 -11.49 2.76
N PHE A 272 -9.78 -10.67 3.36
CA PHE A 272 -9.93 -9.23 3.49
C PHE A 272 -9.99 -8.52 2.13
N GLY A 273 -10.99 -7.65 1.97
CA GLY A 273 -11.14 -6.79 0.79
C GLY A 273 -11.79 -7.46 -0.41
N ILE A 274 -12.17 -8.73 -0.30
CA ILE A 274 -12.91 -9.45 -1.33
C ILE A 274 -14.40 -9.46 -0.96
N MET A 275 -15.22 -8.81 -1.79
CA MET A 275 -16.64 -8.60 -1.51
C MET A 275 -17.50 -9.17 -2.64
N PRO A 276 -18.76 -9.56 -2.36
CA PRO A 276 -19.67 -10.01 -3.40
C PRO A 276 -20.06 -8.87 -4.36
N LEU A 277 -20.42 -9.22 -5.60
CA LEU A 277 -20.92 -8.22 -6.57
C LEU A 277 -22.31 -7.68 -6.23
N THR A 278 -23.13 -8.50 -5.58
CA THR A 278 -24.50 -8.17 -5.16
C THR A 278 -24.82 -8.96 -3.90
N ASP A 279 -25.97 -8.72 -3.30
CA ASP A 279 -26.48 -9.52 -2.20
C ASP A 279 -27.00 -10.88 -2.74
N TYR A 280 -26.12 -11.89 -2.79
CA TYR A 280 -26.48 -13.24 -3.21
C TYR A 280 -27.30 -13.92 -2.12
N ARG A 281 -28.41 -14.56 -2.51
CA ARG A 281 -29.39 -15.12 -1.56
C ARG A 281 -28.93 -16.41 -0.87
N LYS A 282 -27.87 -17.05 -1.36
CA LYS A 282 -27.38 -18.34 -0.87
C LYS A 282 -25.91 -18.22 -0.51
N VAL A 283 -25.53 -18.87 0.58
CA VAL A 283 -24.13 -19.08 0.91
C VAL A 283 -23.51 -19.98 -0.17
N THR A 284 -22.41 -19.52 -0.74
CA THR A 284 -21.60 -20.28 -1.69
C THR A 284 -20.59 -21.09 -0.90
N VAL A 285 -20.70 -22.41 -0.98
CA VAL A 285 -19.76 -23.32 -0.32
C VAL A 285 -19.21 -24.30 -1.34
N GLY A 286 -17.89 -24.44 -1.37
CA GLY A 286 -17.24 -25.40 -2.24
C GLY A 286 -15.74 -25.49 -2.02
N PRO A 287 -15.09 -26.57 -2.47
CA PRO A 287 -13.65 -26.70 -2.37
C PRO A 287 -12.95 -25.75 -3.35
N ALA A 288 -11.82 -25.18 -2.94
CA ALA A 288 -11.04 -24.26 -3.74
C ALA A 288 -10.36 -24.96 -4.92
N PHE A 289 -10.63 -24.48 -6.13
CA PHE A 289 -9.82 -24.72 -7.32
C PHE A 289 -8.94 -23.48 -7.55
N THR A 290 -7.67 -23.55 -7.18
CA THR A 290 -6.80 -22.38 -7.13
C THR A 290 -6.15 -22.08 -8.48
N VAL A 291 -6.06 -20.81 -8.85
CA VAL A 291 -5.45 -20.34 -10.10
C VAL A 291 -4.63 -19.08 -9.82
N ARG A 292 -3.36 -19.06 -10.22
CA ARG A 292 -2.51 -17.86 -10.15
C ARG A 292 -2.32 -17.26 -11.53
N TYR A 293 -2.58 -15.97 -11.67
CA TYR A 293 -2.25 -15.21 -12.86
C TYR A 293 -0.91 -14.48 -12.70
N VAL A 294 -0.22 -14.33 -13.82
CA VAL A 294 1.04 -13.58 -13.94
C VAL A 294 0.94 -12.64 -15.15
N PRO A 295 1.81 -11.61 -15.27
CA PRO A 295 1.87 -10.81 -16.49
C PRO A 295 2.05 -11.68 -17.74
N ALA A 296 1.41 -11.29 -18.84
CA ALA A 296 1.53 -12.00 -20.11
C ALA A 296 2.97 -11.98 -20.63
N SER A 297 3.41 -13.11 -21.18
CA SER A 297 4.65 -13.25 -21.95
C SER A 297 4.42 -12.95 -23.43
N ASP A 298 5.47 -13.03 -24.26
CA ASP A 298 5.39 -12.86 -25.70
C ASP A 298 5.86 -14.16 -26.41
N PRO A 299 4.96 -14.95 -27.04
CA PRO A 299 3.52 -14.72 -27.16
C PRO A 299 2.76 -14.96 -25.84
N PRO A 300 1.57 -14.35 -25.66
CA PRO A 300 0.78 -14.51 -24.44
C PRO A 300 0.28 -15.95 -24.26
N GLY A 301 0.28 -16.42 -23.01
CA GLY A 301 -0.31 -17.71 -22.63
C GLY A 301 -1.85 -17.67 -22.49
N SER A 302 -2.44 -18.81 -22.10
CA SER A 302 -3.90 -18.92 -21.91
C SER A 302 -4.41 -18.06 -20.74
N VAL A 303 -5.70 -17.68 -20.82
CA VAL A 303 -6.39 -16.85 -19.80
C VAL A 303 -7.63 -17.54 -19.21
N GLY A 304 -7.89 -18.81 -19.51
CA GLY A 304 -9.15 -19.43 -19.07
C GLY A 304 -9.29 -20.94 -19.25
N ASP A 305 -8.37 -21.60 -19.95
CA ASP A 305 -8.49 -23.02 -20.32
C ASP A 305 -8.62 -23.96 -19.11
N PHE A 306 -8.13 -23.55 -17.93
CA PHE A 306 -8.26 -24.31 -16.68
C PHE A 306 -9.73 -24.61 -16.29
N ILE A 307 -10.68 -23.79 -16.76
CA ILE A 307 -12.09 -23.91 -16.38
C ILE A 307 -12.71 -25.26 -16.79
N ASP A 308 -12.10 -25.92 -17.78
CA ASP A 308 -12.51 -27.25 -18.22
C ASP A 308 -12.20 -28.36 -17.19
N GLU A 309 -11.29 -28.10 -16.25
CA GLU A 309 -10.84 -29.05 -15.23
C GLU A 309 -11.60 -28.94 -13.89
N VAL A 310 -12.42 -27.90 -13.73
CA VAL A 310 -13.12 -27.58 -12.47
C VAL A 310 -14.30 -28.54 -12.26
N ALA A 311 -14.39 -29.15 -11.07
CA ALA A 311 -15.45 -30.09 -10.75
C ALA A 311 -16.76 -29.40 -10.34
N ILE A 312 -17.87 -30.14 -10.48
CA ILE A 312 -19.18 -29.69 -9.99
C ILE A 312 -19.07 -29.33 -8.49
N GLY A 313 -19.55 -28.13 -8.14
CA GLY A 313 -19.55 -27.62 -6.77
C GLY A 313 -18.23 -27.01 -6.29
N ASP A 314 -17.19 -26.99 -7.11
CA ASP A 314 -15.94 -26.30 -6.76
C ASP A 314 -16.10 -24.78 -6.84
N VAL A 315 -15.30 -24.06 -6.05
CA VAL A 315 -15.16 -22.60 -6.13
C VAL A 315 -13.83 -22.27 -6.79
N VAL A 316 -13.84 -21.53 -7.89
CA VAL A 316 -12.61 -21.06 -8.53
C VAL A 316 -12.04 -19.91 -7.70
N VAL A 317 -10.81 -20.04 -7.23
CA VAL A 317 -10.11 -19.03 -6.42
C VAL A 317 -8.92 -18.49 -7.20
N ILE A 318 -8.98 -17.22 -7.58
CA ILE A 318 -8.01 -16.58 -8.47
C ILE A 318 -7.16 -15.56 -7.72
N ASP A 319 -5.85 -15.77 -7.73
CA ASP A 319 -4.84 -14.79 -7.34
C ASP A 319 -4.35 -14.05 -8.59
N ASN A 320 -4.78 -12.79 -8.75
CA ASN A 320 -4.28 -11.88 -9.79
C ASN A 320 -3.33 -10.84 -9.18
N GLY A 321 -2.70 -11.14 -8.04
CA GLY A 321 -1.81 -10.25 -7.30
C GLY A 321 -2.49 -8.98 -6.81
N GLY A 322 -3.82 -8.99 -6.61
CA GLY A 322 -4.61 -7.81 -6.25
C GLY A 322 -4.63 -6.73 -7.35
N ARG A 323 -4.25 -7.07 -8.59
CA ARG A 323 -4.24 -6.13 -9.70
C ARG A 323 -5.64 -5.61 -9.98
N THR A 324 -5.74 -4.28 -10.09
CA THR A 324 -6.99 -3.56 -10.36
C THR A 324 -7.00 -2.88 -11.73
N ASP A 325 -5.94 -3.09 -12.52
CA ASP A 325 -5.70 -2.45 -13.81
C ASP A 325 -6.12 -3.30 -15.02
N CYS A 326 -6.42 -4.60 -14.80
CA CYS A 326 -6.91 -5.54 -15.81
C CYS A 326 -7.69 -6.70 -15.16
N THR A 327 -8.60 -7.31 -15.93
CA THR A 327 -9.50 -8.37 -15.46
C THR A 327 -9.05 -9.78 -15.76
N VAL A 328 -9.49 -10.74 -14.93
CA VAL A 328 -9.22 -12.19 -15.09
C VAL A 328 -10.50 -13.03 -15.19
N TRP A 329 -11.66 -12.37 -15.15
CA TRP A 329 -12.97 -13.02 -15.23
C TRP A 329 -14.01 -12.07 -15.85
N GLY A 330 -14.89 -12.62 -16.68
CA GLY A 330 -15.92 -11.88 -17.42
C GLY A 330 -17.04 -12.79 -17.93
N ASP A 331 -17.80 -12.29 -18.91
CA ASP A 331 -19.08 -12.84 -19.39
C ASP A 331 -19.00 -14.34 -19.76
N ILE A 332 -18.10 -14.68 -20.70
CA ILE A 332 -17.97 -16.03 -21.23
C ILE A 332 -17.66 -17.06 -20.13
N MET A 333 -16.76 -16.73 -19.19
CA MET A 333 -16.38 -17.61 -18.10
C MET A 333 -17.52 -17.79 -17.09
N THR A 334 -18.23 -16.72 -16.76
CA THR A 334 -19.41 -16.74 -15.89
C THR A 334 -20.47 -17.69 -16.44
N GLN A 335 -20.80 -17.58 -17.72
CA GLN A 335 -21.81 -18.44 -18.34
C GLN A 335 -21.38 -19.90 -18.38
N TYR A 336 -20.12 -20.14 -18.74
CA TYR A 336 -19.61 -21.50 -18.78
C TYR A 336 -19.59 -22.16 -17.41
N ALA A 337 -19.19 -21.39 -16.38
CA ALA A 337 -19.18 -21.85 -15.00
C ALA A 337 -20.59 -22.23 -14.52
N GLY A 338 -21.59 -21.39 -14.81
CA GLY A 338 -22.99 -21.68 -14.52
C GLY A 338 -23.51 -22.93 -15.22
N LEU A 339 -23.18 -23.13 -16.50
CA LEU A 339 -23.59 -24.33 -17.27
C LEU A 339 -22.94 -25.63 -16.77
N ARG A 340 -21.82 -25.52 -16.03
CA ARG A 340 -21.05 -26.66 -15.51
C ARG A 340 -21.22 -26.88 -14.01
N ASP A 341 -22.17 -26.20 -13.39
CA ASP A 341 -22.47 -26.28 -11.96
C ASP A 341 -21.24 -25.99 -11.07
N ILE A 342 -20.38 -25.04 -11.49
CA ILE A 342 -19.32 -24.47 -10.64
C ILE A 342 -19.99 -23.58 -9.59
N ALA A 343 -19.63 -23.73 -8.31
CA ALA A 343 -20.34 -23.08 -7.20
C ALA A 343 -20.18 -21.56 -7.17
N GLY A 344 -19.03 -21.05 -7.62
CA GLY A 344 -18.77 -19.62 -7.70
C GLY A 344 -17.32 -19.29 -7.98
N THR A 345 -16.98 -18.00 -7.91
CA THR A 345 -15.62 -17.52 -8.15
C THR A 345 -15.22 -16.42 -7.18
N VAL A 346 -14.00 -16.52 -6.66
CA VAL A 346 -13.36 -15.58 -5.74
C VAL A 346 -12.10 -15.03 -6.40
N ILE A 347 -11.93 -13.71 -6.45
CA ILE A 347 -10.84 -13.06 -7.19
C ILE A 347 -10.12 -12.02 -6.32
N ASP A 348 -8.84 -12.25 -6.04
CA ASP A 348 -7.94 -11.21 -5.55
C ASP A 348 -7.43 -10.37 -6.74
N GLY A 349 -8.25 -9.40 -7.12
CA GLY A 349 -8.16 -8.61 -8.33
C GLY A 349 -9.54 -8.10 -8.75
N VAL A 350 -9.70 -7.74 -10.03
CA VAL A 350 -10.95 -7.16 -10.56
C VAL A 350 -11.61 -8.07 -11.60
N CYS A 351 -12.95 -8.06 -11.64
CA CYS A 351 -13.74 -8.68 -12.72
C CYS A 351 -14.39 -7.63 -13.64
N ARG A 352 -14.93 -8.09 -14.77
CA ARG A 352 -15.82 -7.32 -15.67
C ARG A 352 -17.15 -8.04 -15.90
N ASP A 353 -18.00 -7.46 -16.72
CA ASP A 353 -19.31 -8.02 -17.12
C ASP A 353 -20.26 -8.29 -15.94
N VAL A 354 -20.24 -7.37 -14.97
CA VAL A 354 -20.92 -7.46 -13.66
C VAL A 354 -22.41 -7.72 -13.79
N ASN A 355 -23.09 -7.06 -14.73
CA ASN A 355 -24.53 -7.26 -14.94
C ASN A 355 -24.83 -8.72 -15.29
N ARG A 356 -23.98 -9.37 -16.08
CA ARG A 356 -24.19 -10.75 -16.46
C ARG A 356 -24.13 -11.69 -15.26
N ALA A 357 -23.09 -11.58 -14.45
CA ALA A 357 -22.95 -12.42 -13.25
C ALA A 357 -24.14 -12.27 -12.30
N ILE A 358 -24.67 -11.04 -12.18
CA ILE A 358 -25.87 -10.76 -11.38
C ILE A 358 -27.13 -11.34 -12.03
N ASP A 359 -27.33 -11.12 -13.33
CA ASP A 359 -28.53 -11.56 -14.06
C ASP A 359 -28.62 -13.09 -14.16
N ASP A 360 -27.48 -13.77 -14.26
CA ASP A 360 -27.36 -15.23 -14.30
C ASP A 360 -27.33 -15.86 -12.89
N ASP A 361 -27.45 -15.06 -11.82
CA ASP A 361 -27.36 -15.48 -10.40
C ASP A 361 -26.10 -16.30 -10.08
N TYR A 362 -24.97 -15.98 -10.73
CA TYR A 362 -23.69 -16.66 -10.54
C TYR A 362 -22.86 -15.99 -9.42
N PRO A 363 -22.51 -16.70 -8.33
CA PRO A 363 -21.77 -16.11 -7.22
C PRO A 363 -20.35 -15.70 -7.60
N LEU A 364 -20.10 -14.39 -7.60
CA LEU A 364 -18.81 -13.78 -7.91
C LEU A 364 -18.41 -12.77 -6.83
N PHE A 365 -17.22 -12.99 -6.26
CA PHE A 365 -16.61 -12.24 -5.17
C PHE A 365 -15.26 -11.69 -5.63
N THR A 366 -15.01 -10.40 -5.42
CA THR A 366 -13.86 -9.74 -6.02
C THR A 366 -13.39 -8.51 -5.22
N ALA A 367 -12.11 -8.14 -5.35
CA ALA A 367 -11.58 -6.91 -4.77
C ALA A 367 -12.06 -5.64 -5.52
N GLY A 368 -12.62 -5.79 -6.72
CA GLY A 368 -13.26 -4.69 -7.42
C GLY A 368 -13.76 -5.05 -8.81
N ARG A 369 -14.13 -4.01 -9.58
CA ARG A 369 -14.65 -4.16 -10.93
C ARG A 369 -13.91 -3.20 -11.84
N TRP A 370 -13.57 -3.66 -13.03
CA TRP A 370 -12.82 -2.89 -14.01
C TRP A 370 -13.10 -3.39 -15.42
N MET A 371 -13.37 -2.53 -16.39
CA MET A 371 -13.79 -2.98 -17.73
C MET A 371 -12.65 -3.53 -18.61
N ARG A 372 -11.40 -3.19 -18.30
CA ARG A 372 -10.27 -3.50 -19.18
C ARG A 372 -9.95 -5.00 -19.18
N THR A 373 -9.89 -5.60 -20.36
CA THR A 373 -9.55 -7.01 -20.55
C THR A 373 -8.15 -7.36 -20.04
N GLY A 374 -8.00 -8.54 -19.44
CA GLY A 374 -6.69 -9.15 -19.14
C GLY A 374 -6.00 -9.78 -20.34
N LYS A 375 -6.70 -9.94 -21.46
CA LYS A 375 -6.11 -10.48 -22.68
C LYS A 375 -4.84 -9.70 -23.06
N ASP A 376 -3.79 -10.44 -23.43
CA ASP A 376 -2.44 -9.94 -23.77
C ASP A 376 -1.73 -9.18 -22.63
N ARG A 377 -2.27 -9.20 -21.41
CA ARG A 377 -1.74 -8.48 -20.23
C ARG A 377 -1.49 -9.40 -19.05
N VAL A 378 -2.24 -10.49 -18.96
CA VAL A 378 -2.07 -11.56 -17.99
C VAL A 378 -2.19 -12.91 -18.67
N GLN A 379 -1.61 -13.93 -18.04
CA GLN A 379 -1.76 -15.34 -18.40
C GLN A 379 -1.82 -16.19 -17.13
N VAL A 380 -2.35 -17.40 -17.24
CA VAL A 380 -2.32 -18.38 -16.15
C VAL A 380 -0.86 -18.80 -15.91
N GLY A 381 -0.37 -18.55 -14.69
CA GLY A 381 0.96 -18.93 -14.23
C GLY A 381 1.02 -20.24 -13.45
N GLY A 382 -0.11 -20.68 -12.88
CA GLY A 382 -0.23 -21.94 -12.15
C GLY A 382 -1.68 -22.29 -11.80
N VAL A 383 -1.97 -23.58 -11.69
CA VAL A 383 -3.30 -24.14 -11.36
C VAL A 383 -3.12 -25.20 -10.28
N ASN A 384 -4.03 -25.25 -9.31
CA ASN A 384 -3.97 -26.15 -8.15
C ASN A 384 -2.64 -26.07 -7.37
N GLU A 385 -2.17 -24.86 -7.13
CA GLU A 385 -1.06 -24.56 -6.21
C GLU A 385 -1.53 -23.70 -5.02
N SER A 386 -0.71 -23.59 -3.98
CA SER A 386 -1.00 -22.65 -2.89
C SER A 386 -0.93 -21.21 -3.41
N ILE A 387 -1.99 -20.43 -3.19
CA ILE A 387 -2.08 -19.02 -3.59
C ILE A 387 -2.40 -18.12 -2.39
N GLY A 388 -2.27 -16.82 -2.57
CA GLY A 388 -2.72 -15.81 -1.60
C GLY A 388 -3.92 -15.05 -2.15
N ILE A 389 -5.00 -14.95 -1.37
CA ILE A 389 -6.13 -14.07 -1.70
C ILE A 389 -6.58 -13.29 -0.48
N GLY A 390 -6.70 -11.96 -0.58
CA GLY A 390 -7.26 -11.14 0.50
C GLY A 390 -6.54 -11.33 1.84
N LYS A 391 -5.20 -11.46 1.82
CA LYS A 391 -4.32 -11.76 2.97
C LYS A 391 -4.44 -13.18 3.56
N VAL A 392 -5.22 -14.07 2.93
CA VAL A 392 -5.38 -15.47 3.34
C VAL A 392 -4.62 -16.38 2.39
N ARG A 393 -3.93 -17.38 2.94
CA ARG A 393 -3.36 -18.46 2.14
C ARG A 393 -4.46 -19.47 1.82
N VAL A 394 -4.56 -19.85 0.55
CA VAL A 394 -5.51 -20.87 0.09
C VAL A 394 -4.74 -21.99 -0.57
N ASN A 395 -4.92 -23.21 -0.08
CA ASN A 395 -4.42 -24.41 -0.73
C ASN A 395 -5.53 -25.01 -1.60
N PRO A 396 -5.17 -25.79 -2.63
CA PRO A 396 -6.15 -26.55 -3.39
C PRO A 396 -7.02 -27.40 -2.45
N ARG A 397 -8.33 -27.41 -2.69
CA ARG A 397 -9.36 -28.15 -1.93
C ARG A 397 -9.64 -27.66 -0.52
N ASP A 398 -9.06 -26.56 -0.05
CA ASP A 398 -9.56 -25.85 1.14
C ASP A 398 -11.03 -25.45 0.92
N ILE A 399 -11.83 -25.38 1.99
CA ILE A 399 -13.26 -25.10 1.85
C ILE A 399 -13.47 -23.59 1.83
N VAL A 400 -14.05 -23.09 0.75
CA VAL A 400 -14.49 -21.71 0.63
C VAL A 400 -15.93 -21.61 1.11
N VAL A 401 -16.21 -20.66 2.00
CA VAL A 401 -17.56 -20.26 2.41
C VAL A 401 -17.69 -18.77 2.11
N ALA A 402 -18.70 -18.37 1.33
CA ALA A 402 -18.82 -17.00 0.85
C ALA A 402 -20.29 -16.56 0.79
N ASP A 403 -20.59 -15.34 1.26
CA ASP A 403 -21.93 -14.77 1.28
C ASP A 403 -21.91 -13.22 1.18
N ALA A 404 -23.04 -12.57 1.47
CA ALA A 404 -23.18 -11.12 1.45
C ALA A 404 -22.11 -10.35 2.27
N ASN A 405 -21.55 -10.97 3.31
CA ASN A 405 -20.59 -10.33 4.21
C ASN A 405 -19.14 -10.45 3.72
N GLY A 406 -18.82 -11.44 2.89
CA GLY A 406 -17.47 -11.65 2.37
C GLY A 406 -17.14 -13.10 2.08
N VAL A 407 -15.86 -13.43 2.18
CA VAL A 407 -15.32 -14.77 1.89
C VAL A 407 -14.44 -15.23 3.05
N VAL A 408 -14.66 -16.46 3.51
CA VAL A 408 -13.76 -17.16 4.45
C VAL A 408 -13.26 -18.46 3.83
N VAL A 409 -12.01 -18.79 4.13
CA VAL A 409 -11.33 -20.00 3.67
C VAL A 409 -11.00 -20.85 4.88
N VAL A 410 -11.47 -22.08 4.87
CA VAL A 410 -11.28 -23.06 5.94
C VAL A 410 -10.27 -24.10 5.47
N PRO A 411 -9.13 -24.27 6.16
CA PRO A 411 -8.16 -25.31 5.85
C PRO A 411 -8.82 -26.69 5.84
N ARG A 412 -8.61 -27.45 4.75
CA ARG A 412 -9.31 -28.73 4.54
C ARG A 412 -9.16 -29.70 5.72
N ASP A 413 -7.96 -29.80 6.26
CA ASP A 413 -7.59 -30.68 7.37
C ASP A 413 -8.27 -30.29 8.71
N ARG A 414 -8.68 -29.03 8.85
CA ARG A 414 -9.39 -28.51 10.03
C ARG A 414 -10.88 -28.27 9.80
N ALA A 415 -11.41 -28.53 8.61
CA ALA A 415 -12.80 -28.24 8.23
C ALA A 415 -13.84 -28.84 9.20
N ARG A 416 -13.64 -30.08 9.66
CA ARG A 416 -14.56 -30.74 10.60
C ARG A 416 -14.59 -30.06 11.97
N GLU A 417 -13.42 -29.67 12.47
CA GLU A 417 -13.27 -28.96 13.76
C GLU A 417 -13.92 -27.57 13.70
N VAL A 418 -13.65 -26.82 12.62
CA VAL A 418 -14.20 -25.48 12.41
C VAL A 418 -15.72 -25.53 12.31
N ALA A 419 -16.28 -26.48 11.57
CA ALA A 419 -17.74 -26.64 11.46
C ALA A 419 -18.40 -26.98 12.81
N GLU A 420 -17.76 -27.82 13.63
CA GLU A 420 -18.28 -28.15 14.96
C GLU A 420 -18.31 -26.91 15.86
N VAL A 421 -17.26 -26.08 15.82
CA VAL A 421 -17.18 -24.85 16.60
C VAL A 421 -18.19 -23.81 16.10
N ALA A 422 -18.31 -23.61 14.79
CA ALA A 422 -19.28 -22.67 14.20
C ALA A 422 -20.72 -22.99 14.66
N ARG A 423 -21.13 -24.26 14.56
CA ARG A 423 -22.46 -24.70 15.02
C ARG A 423 -22.71 -24.47 16.50
N LYS A 424 -21.67 -24.59 17.35
CA LYS A 424 -21.78 -24.30 18.79
C LYS A 424 -21.99 -22.80 19.04
N ILE A 425 -21.30 -21.95 18.29
CA ILE A 425 -21.43 -20.49 18.38
C ILE A 425 -22.83 -20.08 17.91
N GLU A 426 -23.23 -20.51 16.71
CA GLU A 426 -24.55 -20.23 16.13
C GLU A 426 -25.70 -20.67 17.04
N LYS A 427 -25.63 -21.87 17.64
CA LYS A 427 -26.64 -22.36 18.58
C LYS A 427 -26.73 -21.49 19.84
N SER A 428 -25.60 -21.02 20.35
CA SER A 428 -25.57 -20.14 21.51
C SER A 428 -26.17 -18.77 21.17
N GLU A 429 -25.83 -18.20 20.01
CA GLU A 429 -26.42 -16.96 19.53
C GLU A 429 -27.93 -17.06 19.29
N ALA A 430 -28.40 -18.16 18.70
CA ALA A 430 -29.82 -18.40 18.51
C ALA A 430 -30.57 -18.43 19.87
N GLY A 431 -29.99 -19.10 20.87
CA GLY A 431 -30.54 -19.08 22.23
C GLY A 431 -30.56 -17.67 22.86
N ILE A 432 -29.54 -16.85 22.60
CA ILE A 432 -29.51 -15.45 23.05
C ILE A 432 -30.65 -14.67 22.41
N ARG A 433 -30.85 -14.81 21.09
CA ARG A 433 -31.93 -14.15 20.34
C ARG A 433 -33.31 -14.55 20.88
N GLU A 434 -33.52 -15.84 21.19
CA GLU A 434 -34.76 -16.32 21.81
C GLU A 434 -35.02 -15.73 23.20
N LEU A 435 -33.99 -15.68 24.06
CA LEU A 435 -34.11 -15.09 25.39
C LEU A 435 -34.43 -13.59 25.33
N ILE A 436 -33.78 -12.85 24.41
CA ILE A 436 -34.06 -11.43 24.18
C ILE A 436 -35.48 -11.23 23.66
N ALA A 437 -35.93 -12.04 22.69
CA ALA A 437 -37.31 -11.99 22.19
C ALA A 437 -38.34 -12.32 23.29
N GLY A 438 -37.97 -13.14 24.27
CA GLY A 438 -38.76 -13.43 25.48
C GLY A 438 -38.70 -12.34 26.57
N GLY A 439 -38.01 -11.21 26.33
CA GLY A 439 -37.95 -10.07 27.23
C GLY A 439 -36.74 -10.04 28.18
N ALA A 440 -35.80 -10.98 28.06
CA ALA A 440 -34.55 -10.94 28.81
C ALA A 440 -33.62 -9.83 28.26
N THR A 441 -32.80 -9.26 29.13
CA THR A 441 -31.73 -8.36 28.70
C THR A 441 -30.58 -9.14 28.07
N ILE A 442 -29.77 -8.48 27.23
CA ILE A 442 -28.57 -9.09 26.61
C ILE A 442 -27.61 -9.65 27.66
N ALA A 443 -27.48 -8.97 28.82
CA ALA A 443 -26.60 -9.41 29.91
C ALA A 443 -27.07 -10.75 30.51
N GLU A 444 -28.36 -10.85 30.84
CA GLU A 444 -28.97 -12.08 31.38
C GLU A 444 -28.88 -13.24 30.37
N ALA A 445 -29.11 -12.95 29.08
CA ALA A 445 -29.03 -13.96 28.03
C ALA A 445 -27.60 -14.51 27.84
N ARG A 446 -26.58 -13.64 27.88
CA ARG A 446 -25.16 -14.01 27.77
C ARG A 446 -24.65 -14.79 28.98
N GLU A 447 -25.06 -14.38 30.19
CA GLU A 447 -24.71 -15.07 31.43
C GLU A 447 -25.31 -16.49 31.45
N LYS A 448 -26.60 -16.61 31.15
CA LYS A 448 -27.33 -17.89 31.18
C LYS A 448 -26.81 -18.93 30.18
N LEU A 449 -26.34 -18.48 29.01
CA LEU A 449 -25.84 -19.35 27.95
C LEU A 449 -24.31 -19.47 27.93
N GLY A 450 -23.62 -18.87 28.89
CA GLY A 450 -22.16 -18.94 29.01
C GLY A 450 -21.44 -18.33 27.80
N TYR A 451 -22.05 -17.34 27.14
CA TYR A 451 -21.51 -16.75 25.90
C TYR A 451 -20.11 -16.13 26.09
N HIS A 452 -19.84 -15.62 27.29
CA HIS A 452 -18.52 -15.11 27.68
C HIS A 452 -17.40 -16.17 27.64
N THR A 453 -17.73 -17.45 27.69
CA THR A 453 -16.77 -18.57 27.55
C THR A 453 -16.58 -19.00 26.09
N LEU A 454 -17.40 -18.46 25.17
CA LEU A 454 -17.34 -18.78 23.75
C LEU A 454 -16.43 -17.83 22.97
N GLN A 455 -16.28 -16.58 23.42
CA GLN A 455 -15.30 -15.61 22.91
C GLN A 455 -13.99 -15.71 23.72
N PRO A 456 -12.81 -15.56 23.10
CA PRO A 456 -11.56 -15.52 23.84
C PRO A 456 -11.53 -14.33 24.81
N ASP A 457 -10.98 -14.52 26.03
CA ASP A 457 -10.80 -13.49 27.06
C ASP A 457 -9.74 -12.43 26.64
N VAL A 458 -10.02 -11.65 25.60
CA VAL A 458 -9.09 -10.61 25.08
C VAL A 458 -9.59 -9.19 25.35
N TYR A 459 -10.80 -9.00 25.88
CA TYR A 459 -11.40 -7.66 26.10
C TYR A 459 -11.99 -7.45 27.50
N LYS A 460 -11.23 -7.80 28.54
CA LYS A 460 -11.53 -7.38 29.93
C LYS A 460 -10.29 -6.87 30.67
N SER A 461 -9.65 -5.83 30.15
CA SER A 461 -8.92 -4.88 31.00
C SER A 461 -8.74 -3.55 30.28
N GLU A 462 -9.70 -2.65 30.48
CA GLU A 462 -9.51 -1.20 30.66
C GLU A 462 -10.92 -0.58 30.66
N TRP A 463 -11.20 0.27 31.66
CA TRP A 463 -12.49 0.91 32.00
C TRP A 463 -13.41 0.15 32.98
N GLY A 464 -13.04 0.18 34.26
CA GLY A 464 -13.94 0.10 35.41
C GLY A 464 -13.64 1.24 36.41
N PRO A 465 -14.63 1.75 37.17
CA PRO A 465 -14.51 3.03 37.88
C PRO A 465 -13.60 2.94 39.13
N PRO A 466 -13.07 4.08 39.62
CA PRO A 466 -11.99 4.09 40.59
C PRO A 466 -12.49 4.17 42.03
N GLU A 467 -12.39 3.09 42.84
CA GLU A 467 -12.44 3.24 44.30
C GLU A 467 -11.55 2.22 45.07
N ALA A 468 -10.71 2.80 45.94
CA ALA A 468 -10.46 2.44 47.34
C ALA A 468 -9.76 1.11 47.75
N PHE A 469 -8.52 1.30 48.25
CA PHE A 469 -7.86 0.65 49.40
C PHE A 469 -7.55 -0.86 49.40
N GLY A 470 -6.25 -1.16 49.49
CA GLY A 470 -5.70 -1.84 50.67
C GLY A 470 -5.19 -3.27 50.52
N GLY A 471 -3.85 -3.42 50.54
CA GLY A 471 -3.13 -4.41 51.35
C GLY A 471 -3.11 -5.89 50.92
N LYS A 472 -1.88 -6.42 50.82
CA LYS A 472 -1.44 -7.82 51.06
C LYS A 472 -2.18 -8.89 50.24
N GLU A 473 -1.56 -9.68 49.37
CA GLU A 473 -0.61 -10.71 49.74
C GLU A 473 0.03 -11.31 48.49
N ALA A 474 1.28 -11.70 48.64
CA ALA A 474 2.04 -12.45 47.67
C ALA A 474 1.63 -13.92 47.73
N GLY A 475 1.23 -14.48 46.58
CA GLY A 475 0.92 -15.90 46.45
C GLY A 475 0.00 -16.12 45.26
N ASP A 476 0.57 -16.06 44.05
CA ASP A 476 0.12 -16.79 42.83
C ASP A 476 0.81 -16.29 41.55
N ALA A 477 2.02 -15.74 41.66
CA ALA A 477 2.84 -15.31 40.50
C ALA A 477 3.52 -16.47 39.74
N ALA A 478 3.04 -17.72 39.86
CA ALA A 478 3.71 -18.90 39.30
C ALA A 478 2.90 -19.68 38.25
N ILE A 479 1.65 -19.32 37.94
CA ILE A 479 0.80 -20.11 37.02
C ILE A 479 0.38 -19.34 35.75
N HIS A 480 0.58 -18.02 35.70
CA HIS A 480 0.27 -17.21 34.50
C HIS A 480 1.39 -17.08 33.46
N LEU A 481 2.50 -17.82 33.59
CA LEU A 481 3.66 -17.73 32.69
C LEU A 481 3.77 -18.88 31.66
N GLN A 482 2.73 -19.69 31.45
CA GLN A 482 2.82 -20.89 30.62
C GLN A 482 1.79 -21.04 29.48
N LEU A 483 0.98 -20.04 29.15
CA LEU A 483 -0.05 -20.16 28.09
C LEU A 483 0.08 -19.22 26.87
N ASN A 484 1.26 -18.60 26.64
CA ASN A 484 1.57 -17.87 25.40
C ASN A 484 2.74 -18.49 24.62
N ARG A 485 2.71 -19.80 24.37
CA ARG A 485 3.57 -20.45 23.38
C ARG A 485 2.72 -21.06 22.28
N ASN A 486 2.42 -20.26 21.27
CA ASN A 486 2.30 -20.69 19.87
C ASN A 486 2.51 -19.49 18.92
N ILE A 487 3.53 -18.68 19.21
CA ILE A 487 4.41 -18.22 18.12
C ILE A 487 5.39 -19.39 17.99
N THR A 488 5.30 -20.18 16.91
CA THR A 488 6.34 -21.18 16.60
C THR A 488 7.69 -20.48 16.73
N SER A 489 8.53 -20.92 17.69
CA SER A 489 9.90 -20.41 17.73
C SER A 489 10.52 -20.75 16.39
N LEU A 490 11.01 -19.74 15.66
CA LEU A 490 11.68 -19.89 14.36
C LEU A 490 13.03 -20.65 14.47
N GLY A 491 13.20 -21.43 15.53
CA GLY A 491 14.42 -22.09 15.93
C GLY A 491 15.49 -21.10 16.39
N THR A 492 16.73 -21.50 16.16
CA THR A 492 17.91 -20.68 16.34
C THR A 492 18.27 -19.96 15.03
N MET A 493 18.90 -18.80 15.14
CA MET A 493 19.53 -18.05 14.06
C MET A 493 20.99 -17.77 14.40
N LYS A 494 21.79 -17.44 13.39
CA LYS A 494 23.11 -16.87 13.57
C LYS A 494 23.03 -15.37 13.80
N GLU A 495 23.79 -14.90 14.78
CA GLU A 495 24.11 -13.49 14.96
C GLU A 495 25.62 -13.28 15.11
N ALA A 496 26.08 -12.09 14.78
CA ALA A 496 27.44 -11.64 15.01
C ALA A 496 27.48 -10.63 16.16
N VAL A 497 28.42 -10.85 17.08
CA VAL A 497 28.73 -9.93 18.18
C VAL A 497 30.11 -9.32 18.00
N VAL A 498 30.25 -8.06 18.40
CA VAL A 498 31.50 -7.30 18.30
C VAL A 498 32.05 -7.06 19.70
N ASP A 499 33.32 -7.37 19.91
CA ASP A 499 34.00 -7.10 21.18
C ASP A 499 34.81 -5.79 21.17
N LYS A 500 35.43 -5.45 22.31
CA LYS A 500 36.24 -4.24 22.47
C LYS A 500 37.45 -4.12 21.56
N SER A 501 37.96 -5.24 21.05
CA SER A 501 39.06 -5.32 20.09
C SER A 501 38.59 -5.22 18.64
N VAL A 502 37.29 -5.01 18.42
CA VAL A 502 36.64 -5.02 17.11
C VAL A 502 36.76 -6.39 16.45
N THR A 503 36.86 -7.45 17.25
CA THR A 503 36.81 -8.84 16.78
C THR A 503 35.35 -9.27 16.68
N VAL A 504 35.00 -10.00 15.62
CA VAL A 504 33.64 -10.49 15.40
C VAL A 504 33.55 -11.98 15.69
N ALA A 505 32.60 -12.36 16.53
CA ALA A 505 32.24 -13.76 16.79
C ALA A 505 30.81 -14.02 16.31
N ILE A 506 30.62 -15.11 15.56
CA ILE A 506 29.29 -15.58 15.14
C ILE A 506 28.83 -16.67 16.11
N ARG A 507 27.59 -16.59 16.57
CA ARG A 507 26.98 -17.57 17.47
C ARG A 507 25.54 -17.88 17.06
N ASP A 508 25.08 -19.07 17.40
CA ASP A 508 23.67 -19.44 17.29
C ASP A 508 22.92 -18.93 18.54
N VAL A 509 21.79 -18.27 18.32
CA VAL A 509 20.89 -17.72 19.35
C VAL A 509 19.44 -17.96 18.96
N ASP A 510 18.51 -17.90 19.90
CA ASP A 510 17.09 -17.99 19.56
C ASP A 510 16.65 -16.79 18.71
N VAL A 511 15.77 -17.03 17.74
CA VAL A 511 15.13 -15.94 16.99
C VAL A 511 14.33 -15.07 17.96
N PRO A 512 14.48 -13.73 17.93
CA PRO A 512 13.78 -12.85 18.86
C PRO A 512 12.26 -12.96 18.75
N VAL A 513 11.57 -12.94 19.89
CA VAL A 513 10.11 -12.91 19.94
C VAL A 513 9.63 -11.48 19.71
N VAL A 514 8.77 -11.28 18.71
CA VAL A 514 8.16 -9.97 18.41
C VAL A 514 7.19 -9.55 19.53
N LYS A 515 7.31 -8.32 20.00
CA LYS A 515 6.43 -7.73 21.04
C LYS A 515 5.40 -6.78 20.42
N PRO A 516 4.33 -6.38 21.14
CA PRO A 516 3.42 -5.33 20.71
C PRO A 516 4.16 -4.06 20.25
N GLY A 517 3.73 -3.46 19.15
CA GLY A 517 4.37 -2.29 18.54
C GLY A 517 5.66 -2.56 17.75
N GLN A 518 6.16 -3.81 17.75
CA GLN A 518 7.38 -4.20 17.04
C GLN A 518 7.10 -5.04 15.79
N VAL A 519 8.10 -5.11 14.92
CA VAL A 519 8.14 -6.02 13.77
C VAL A 519 9.39 -6.88 13.87
N LEU A 520 9.27 -8.15 13.47
CA LEU A 520 10.38 -9.05 13.21
C LEU A 520 10.69 -8.99 11.72
N ILE A 521 11.95 -8.78 11.37
CA ILE A 521 12.40 -8.63 9.98
C ILE A 521 13.40 -9.74 9.69
N LYS A 522 13.16 -10.53 8.64
CA LYS A 522 14.16 -11.40 8.03
C LYS A 522 15.15 -10.53 7.28
N VAL A 523 16.35 -10.39 7.83
CA VAL A 523 17.36 -9.44 7.36
C VAL A 523 17.97 -9.95 6.06
N VAL A 524 17.92 -9.12 5.01
CA VAL A 524 18.59 -9.40 3.74
C VAL A 524 19.97 -8.73 3.75
N VAL A 525 20.01 -7.44 4.10
CA VAL A 525 21.23 -6.64 4.21
C VAL A 525 21.24 -5.88 5.53
N SER A 526 22.42 -5.83 6.16
CA SER A 526 22.68 -4.96 7.31
C SER A 526 23.73 -3.90 6.96
N GLY A 527 23.52 -2.67 7.43
CA GLY A 527 24.44 -1.55 7.25
C GLY A 527 25.35 -1.32 8.46
N THR A 528 26.62 -0.97 8.19
CA THR A 528 27.61 -0.66 9.24
C THR A 528 27.71 0.84 9.53
N ASN A 529 28.04 1.20 10.77
CA ASN A 529 28.20 2.58 11.22
C ASN A 529 29.44 2.74 12.13
N PRO A 530 30.02 3.96 12.23
CA PRO A 530 31.17 4.20 13.12
C PRO A 530 30.91 3.85 14.59
N LYS A 531 29.67 3.96 15.07
CA LYS A 531 29.32 3.60 16.44
C LYS A 531 29.56 2.11 16.75
N ASP A 532 29.51 1.25 15.73
CA ASP A 532 29.52 -0.20 15.90
C ASP A 532 30.91 -0.70 16.36
N TRP A 533 31.98 0.04 16.03
CA TRP A 533 33.32 -0.20 16.58
C TRP A 533 33.63 0.75 17.75
N LYS A 534 33.11 1.98 17.74
CA LYS A 534 33.38 2.97 18.81
C LYS A 534 32.80 2.54 20.15
N LEU A 535 31.55 2.09 20.19
CA LEU A 535 30.88 1.73 21.45
C LEU A 535 31.59 0.56 22.17
N PRO A 536 31.94 -0.56 21.49
CA PRO A 536 32.74 -1.61 22.13
C PRO A 536 34.10 -1.14 22.63
N THR A 537 34.81 -0.28 21.89
CA THR A 537 36.12 0.23 22.31
C THR A 537 36.02 1.24 23.47
N TRP A 538 34.98 2.06 23.52
CA TRP A 538 34.76 3.05 24.59
C TRP A 538 34.22 2.45 25.88
N GLN A 539 33.63 1.25 25.80
CA GLN A 539 33.09 0.52 26.95
C GLN A 539 33.78 -0.84 27.08
N PRO A 540 35.08 -0.88 27.40
CA PRO A 540 35.89 -2.11 27.37
C PRO A 540 35.48 -3.16 28.42
N ASP A 541 34.61 -2.79 29.36
CA ASP A 541 34.05 -3.67 30.39
C ASP A 541 32.67 -4.22 29.99
N ALA A 542 32.05 -3.70 28.92
CA ALA A 542 30.80 -4.23 28.40
C ALA A 542 31.02 -5.57 27.67
N PRO A 543 30.09 -6.53 27.77
CA PRO A 543 30.18 -7.78 27.03
C PRO A 543 30.07 -7.53 25.52
N ALA A 544 30.67 -8.43 24.73
CA ALA A 544 30.47 -8.44 23.28
C ALA A 544 28.97 -8.57 22.97
N ALA A 545 28.48 -7.73 22.06
CA ALA A 545 27.07 -7.65 21.72
C ALA A 545 26.88 -7.40 20.22
N ASN A 546 25.70 -7.72 19.71
CA ASN A 546 25.29 -7.36 18.36
C ASN A 546 25.13 -5.83 18.28
N GLN A 547 25.87 -5.20 17.35
CA GLN A 547 25.94 -3.74 17.23
C GLN A 547 25.15 -3.18 16.03
N GLY A 548 24.57 -4.04 15.19
CA GLY A 548 24.00 -3.61 13.92
C GLY A 548 22.62 -2.99 14.08
N ASP A 549 22.42 -1.76 13.59
CA ASP A 549 21.13 -1.06 13.74
C ASP A 549 20.44 -0.67 12.43
N ASP A 550 21.09 -0.85 11.28
CA ASP A 550 20.48 -0.60 9.98
C ASP A 550 20.01 -1.90 9.36
N ILE A 551 18.68 -2.06 9.27
CA ILE A 551 18.03 -3.25 8.75
C ILE A 551 17.50 -2.95 7.35
N ALA A 552 17.68 -3.88 6.40
CA ALA A 552 16.88 -3.96 5.19
C ALA A 552 16.52 -5.42 4.91
N GLY A 553 15.23 -5.71 4.71
CA GLY A 553 14.76 -7.07 4.53
C GLY A 553 13.25 -7.19 4.40
N TYR A 554 12.73 -8.37 4.73
CA TYR A 554 11.30 -8.67 4.65
C TYR A 554 10.71 -8.76 6.06
N ILE A 555 9.53 -8.18 6.28
CA ILE A 555 8.79 -8.43 7.53
C ILE A 555 8.50 -9.94 7.62
N GLU A 556 8.95 -10.57 8.71
CA GLU A 556 8.70 -11.99 9.02
C GLU A 556 7.48 -12.16 9.93
N ALA A 557 7.35 -11.28 10.93
CA ALA A 557 6.22 -11.26 11.85
C ALA A 557 5.93 -9.83 12.33
N VAL A 558 4.70 -9.59 12.77
CA VAL A 558 4.22 -8.28 13.22
C VAL A 558 3.63 -8.45 14.61
N GLY A 559 4.05 -7.60 15.54
CA GLY A 559 3.53 -7.55 16.89
C GLY A 559 2.15 -6.89 16.95
N GLU A 560 1.44 -7.17 18.03
CA GLU A 560 0.12 -6.58 18.29
C GLU A 560 0.14 -5.04 18.20
N GLY A 561 -0.93 -4.46 17.65
CA GLY A 561 -1.11 -3.01 17.58
C GLY A 561 -0.24 -2.30 16.53
N VAL A 562 0.55 -3.01 15.73
CA VAL A 562 1.33 -2.41 14.64
C VAL A 562 0.44 -2.15 13.41
N PRO A 563 0.28 -0.87 12.99
CA PRO A 563 -0.43 -0.56 11.76
C PRO A 563 0.53 -0.62 10.55
N ASN A 564 -0.03 -0.78 9.35
CA ASN A 564 0.64 -0.54 8.06
C ASN A 564 1.79 -1.50 7.64
N PHE A 565 2.11 -2.53 8.43
CA PHE A 565 3.07 -3.58 8.08
C PHE A 565 2.43 -4.96 8.11
N LYS A 566 2.83 -5.84 7.20
CA LYS A 566 2.47 -7.27 7.17
C LYS A 566 3.65 -8.13 6.73
N LYS A 567 3.60 -9.41 7.06
CA LYS A 567 4.58 -10.39 6.60
C LYS A 567 4.79 -10.30 5.09
N GLY A 568 6.04 -10.34 4.65
CA GLY A 568 6.45 -10.25 3.24
C GLY A 568 6.67 -8.83 2.72
N ASP A 569 6.33 -7.78 3.47
CA ASP A 569 6.63 -6.42 3.06
C ASP A 569 8.15 -6.17 3.00
N ARG A 570 8.61 -5.49 1.94
CA ARG A 570 10.00 -5.03 1.79
C ARG A 570 10.20 -3.77 2.61
N VAL A 571 11.08 -3.82 3.59
CA VAL A 571 11.28 -2.71 4.52
C VAL A 571 12.75 -2.43 4.77
N ALA A 572 13.02 -1.19 5.17
CA ALA A 572 14.21 -0.83 5.93
C ALA A 572 13.78 -0.30 7.29
N ALA A 573 14.62 -0.49 8.31
CA ALA A 573 14.30 -0.10 9.67
C ALA A 573 15.54 0.27 10.48
N PHE A 574 15.32 1.10 11.49
CA PHE A 574 16.31 1.40 12.52
C PHE A 574 15.99 0.60 13.79
N HIS A 575 16.94 -0.25 14.21
CA HIS A 575 16.86 -1.01 15.46
C HIS A 575 17.05 -0.10 16.67
N GLU A 576 16.45 -0.47 17.80
CA GLU A 576 16.64 0.24 19.06
C GLU A 576 18.02 -0.08 19.64
N MET A 577 18.91 0.91 19.59
CA MET A 577 20.28 0.81 20.10
C MET A 577 20.33 0.26 21.53
N PHE A 578 21.36 -0.53 21.83
CA PHE A 578 21.61 -1.14 23.16
C PHE A 578 20.57 -2.19 23.59
N THR A 579 19.69 -2.62 22.69
CA THR A 579 18.78 -3.75 22.92
C THR A 579 19.22 -4.99 22.15
N ALA A 580 18.62 -6.14 22.46
CA ALA A 580 18.91 -7.40 21.77
C ALA A 580 18.08 -7.50 20.47
N GLY A 581 18.55 -8.31 19.52
CA GLY A 581 17.86 -8.52 18.24
C GLY A 581 18.24 -7.52 17.15
N GLY A 582 19.51 -7.08 17.14
CA GLY A 582 20.06 -6.20 16.12
C GLY A 582 20.30 -6.89 14.77
N SER A 583 20.56 -6.07 13.75
CA SER A 583 20.64 -6.45 12.34
C SER A 583 21.85 -7.27 11.91
N TYR A 584 22.88 -7.42 12.75
CA TYR A 584 23.97 -8.36 12.48
C TYR A 584 23.53 -9.80 12.79
N ALA A 585 22.41 -10.23 12.20
CA ALA A 585 21.78 -11.52 12.39
C ALA A 585 20.85 -11.87 11.20
N GLU A 586 20.37 -13.11 11.14
CA GLU A 586 19.37 -13.54 10.15
C GLU A 586 17.99 -12.89 10.36
N TYR A 587 17.64 -12.60 11.62
CA TYR A 587 16.41 -11.90 11.99
C TYR A 587 16.71 -10.78 12.98
N ALA A 588 16.00 -9.66 12.83
CA ALA A 588 16.15 -8.50 13.70
C ALA A 588 14.78 -7.94 14.10
N ILE A 589 14.73 -7.26 15.24
CA ILE A 589 13.54 -6.57 15.73
C ILE A 589 13.67 -5.07 15.43
N ALA A 590 12.58 -4.45 15.00
CA ALA A 590 12.46 -3.00 14.96
C ALA A 590 11.11 -2.55 15.49
N TRP A 591 11.01 -1.29 15.89
CA TRP A 591 9.72 -0.69 16.18
C TRP A 591 9.01 -0.29 14.89
N ALA A 592 7.69 -0.38 14.86
CA ALA A 592 6.90 0.04 13.70
C ALA A 592 7.16 1.51 13.34
N HIS A 593 7.33 2.39 14.33
CA HIS A 593 7.61 3.81 14.14
C HIS A 593 9.03 4.11 13.61
N THR A 594 9.93 3.11 13.59
CA THR A 594 11.27 3.22 12.99
C THR A 594 11.44 2.35 11.74
N THR A 595 10.34 1.87 11.17
CA THR A 595 10.30 1.03 9.98
C THR A 595 9.65 1.79 8.82
N PHE A 596 10.11 1.58 7.60
CA PHE A 596 9.51 2.14 6.39
C PHE A 596 9.61 1.19 5.19
N HIS A 597 8.64 1.30 4.29
CA HIS A 597 8.59 0.49 3.06
C HIS A 597 9.68 0.88 2.07
N LEU A 598 10.27 -0.13 1.44
CA LEU A 598 11.15 0.03 0.29
C LEU A 598 10.36 -0.24 -1.00
N PRO A 599 10.38 0.66 -1.99
CA PRO A 599 9.85 0.37 -3.31
C PRO A 599 10.68 -0.74 -3.98
N VAL A 600 10.13 -1.42 -4.98
CA VAL A 600 10.79 -2.58 -5.60
C VAL A 600 12.09 -2.19 -6.32
N GLU A 601 12.16 -0.94 -6.78
CA GLU A 601 13.27 -0.28 -7.47
C GLU A 601 14.43 0.05 -6.53
N THR A 602 14.18 0.18 -5.22
CA THR A 602 15.24 0.38 -4.22
C THR A 602 15.75 -0.98 -3.75
N SER A 603 17.06 -1.20 -3.94
CA SER A 603 17.70 -2.43 -3.49
C SER A 603 17.79 -2.48 -1.96
N PHE A 604 17.93 -3.67 -1.38
CA PHE A 604 18.12 -3.80 0.07
C PHE A 604 19.46 -3.20 0.53
N GLU A 605 20.49 -3.26 -0.31
CA GLU A 605 21.78 -2.62 -0.07
C GLU A 605 21.63 -1.11 0.06
N GLU A 606 20.92 -0.48 -0.88
CA GLU A 606 20.62 0.95 -0.79
C GLU A 606 19.76 1.25 0.44
N GLY A 607 18.71 0.45 0.68
CA GLY A 607 17.82 0.58 1.84
C GLY A 607 18.57 0.57 3.17
N ALA A 608 19.54 -0.33 3.35
CA ALA A 608 20.34 -0.46 4.57
C ALA A 608 21.30 0.73 4.82
N THR A 609 21.45 1.66 3.88
CA THR A 609 22.31 2.84 4.07
C THR A 609 21.59 3.99 4.79
N ILE A 610 20.26 3.93 4.86
CA ILE A 610 19.38 5.06 5.19
C ILE A 610 19.08 5.19 6.69
N PRO A 611 18.62 4.16 7.42
CA PRO A 611 17.82 4.36 8.63
C PRO A 611 18.50 5.21 9.72
N LEU A 612 19.69 4.81 10.17
CA LEU A 612 20.45 5.52 11.18
C LEU A 612 20.91 6.89 10.67
N ALA A 613 21.54 6.91 9.49
CA ALA A 613 22.22 8.11 9.00
C ALA A 613 21.24 9.22 8.65
N ALA A 614 20.17 8.92 7.91
CA ALA A 614 19.16 9.90 7.51
C ALA A 614 18.35 10.41 8.71
N MET A 615 18.05 9.55 9.70
CA MET A 615 17.34 9.97 10.91
C MET A 615 18.24 10.84 11.81
N THR A 616 19.53 10.51 11.92
CA THR A 616 20.52 11.37 12.61
C THR A 616 20.56 12.77 11.98
N SER A 617 20.62 12.86 10.65
CA SER A 617 20.56 14.13 9.92
C SER A 617 19.27 14.90 10.20
N SER A 618 18.14 14.20 10.23
CA SER A 618 16.82 14.81 10.46
C SER A 618 16.68 15.38 11.86
N ILE A 619 17.09 14.64 12.90
CA ILE A 619 17.09 15.16 14.28
C ILE A 619 17.99 16.39 14.39
N GLY A 620 19.21 16.31 13.90
CA GLY A 620 20.15 17.42 14.03
C GLY A 620 19.70 18.68 13.27
N LEU A 621 19.11 18.55 12.08
CA LEU A 621 18.60 19.71 11.35
C LEU A 621 17.35 20.31 12.02
N TYR A 622 16.38 19.47 12.38
CA TYR A 622 15.03 19.95 12.66
C TYR A 622 14.72 20.03 14.16
N GLN A 623 15.24 19.14 14.99
CA GLN A 623 15.05 19.18 16.45
C GLN A 623 16.14 20.03 17.12
N GLU A 624 17.40 19.82 16.76
CA GLU A 624 18.53 20.50 17.41
C GLU A 624 18.73 21.92 16.87
N LEU A 625 18.92 22.05 15.56
CA LEU A 625 19.14 23.36 14.93
C LEU A 625 17.84 24.16 14.72
N ASN A 626 16.67 23.54 14.85
CA ASN A 626 15.36 24.16 14.65
C ASN A 626 15.19 24.79 13.26
N LEU A 627 15.71 24.12 12.24
CA LEU A 627 15.64 24.59 10.85
C LEU A 627 14.27 24.30 10.20
N PRO A 628 13.90 25.03 9.14
CA PRO A 628 12.65 24.79 8.41
C PRO A 628 12.56 23.37 7.85
N LEU A 629 11.40 22.72 8.00
CA LEU A 629 11.13 21.37 7.50
C LEU A 629 10.99 21.33 5.97
N PRO A 630 11.18 20.17 5.32
CA PRO A 630 11.06 20.04 3.86
C PRO A 630 9.72 20.51 3.30
N TRP A 631 8.63 20.28 4.04
CA TRP A 631 7.26 20.67 3.67
C TRP A 631 6.86 22.07 4.16
N ASN A 632 7.77 22.79 4.80
CA ASN A 632 7.63 24.21 5.13
C ASN A 632 8.98 24.92 4.92
N PRO A 633 9.42 25.03 3.65
CA PRO A 633 10.80 25.41 3.31
C PRO A 633 11.14 26.86 3.68
N ALA A 634 12.43 27.13 3.84
CA ALA A 634 12.96 28.46 4.08
C ALA A 634 12.58 29.44 2.94
N ARG A 635 12.18 30.65 3.31
CA ARG A 635 11.79 31.72 2.36
C ARG A 635 12.91 32.72 2.10
N GLU A 636 13.87 32.79 3.02
CA GLU A 636 15.01 33.69 2.98
C GLU A 636 16.30 32.87 2.99
N SER A 637 17.41 33.48 2.54
CA SER A 637 18.72 32.84 2.59
C SER A 637 19.11 32.52 4.03
N LEU A 638 19.47 31.26 4.26
CA LEU A 638 19.81 30.70 5.55
C LEU A 638 21.10 29.89 5.42
N PRO A 639 22.27 30.51 5.63
CA PRO A 639 23.54 29.80 5.55
C PRO A 639 23.60 28.64 6.56
N LEU A 640 23.95 27.46 6.06
CA LEU A 640 24.16 26.25 6.84
C LEU A 640 25.55 25.67 6.56
N VAL A 641 26.34 25.50 7.60
CA VAL A 641 27.64 24.84 7.51
C VAL A 641 27.48 23.35 7.82
N VAL A 642 27.91 22.47 6.92
CA VAL A 642 27.88 21.01 7.13
C VAL A 642 29.30 20.46 7.16
N TYR A 643 29.79 20.12 8.35
CA TYR A 643 31.12 19.53 8.52
C TYR A 643 31.09 18.03 8.31
N GLY A 644 31.94 17.53 7.40
CA GLY A 644 31.93 16.14 6.97
C GLY A 644 30.83 15.85 5.95
N GLY A 645 30.63 16.72 4.96
CA GLY A 645 29.56 16.61 3.96
C GLY A 645 29.57 15.30 3.15
N SER A 646 30.72 14.62 3.05
CA SER A 646 30.83 13.32 2.39
C SER A 646 30.62 12.12 3.31
N SER A 647 30.37 12.31 4.61
CA SER A 647 29.93 11.21 5.48
C SER A 647 28.48 10.84 5.18
N ALA A 648 28.02 9.66 5.58
CA ALA A 648 26.62 9.29 5.38
C ALA A 648 25.66 10.32 6.01
N VAL A 649 25.91 10.70 7.27
CA VAL A 649 25.11 11.72 7.98
C VAL A 649 25.21 13.10 7.33
N GLY A 650 26.42 13.53 6.94
CA GLY A 650 26.62 14.82 6.28
C GLY A 650 25.89 14.90 4.93
N ALA A 651 25.96 13.82 4.15
CA ALA A 651 25.30 13.73 2.85
C ALA A 651 23.77 13.79 2.97
N PHE A 652 23.18 13.06 3.93
CA PHE A 652 21.75 13.15 4.19
C PHE A 652 21.36 14.53 4.75
N ALA A 653 22.21 15.18 5.54
CA ALA A 653 21.96 16.55 6.00
C ALA A 653 21.90 17.53 4.82
N ILE A 654 22.80 17.40 3.83
CA ILE A 654 22.77 18.21 2.60
C ILE A 654 21.51 17.92 1.78
N LYS A 655 21.18 16.64 1.55
CA LYS A 655 19.97 16.23 0.82
C LYS A 655 18.70 16.84 1.44
N LEU A 656 18.57 16.76 2.77
CA LEU A 656 17.42 17.27 3.51
C LEU A 656 17.38 18.80 3.58
N ALA A 657 18.54 19.46 3.77
CA ALA A 657 18.65 20.92 3.74
C ALA A 657 18.20 21.50 2.39
N ARG A 658 18.53 20.84 1.27
CA ARG A 658 18.04 21.23 -0.06
C ARG A 658 16.53 21.13 -0.20
N LEU A 659 15.93 20.05 0.30
CA LEU A 659 14.47 19.92 0.30
C LEU A 659 13.80 21.00 1.16
N SER A 660 14.47 21.46 2.21
CA SER A 660 14.06 22.60 3.04
C SER A 660 14.40 23.98 2.43
N ASN A 661 14.95 24.05 1.21
CA ASN A 661 15.44 25.28 0.56
C ASN A 661 16.44 26.09 1.43
N ILE A 662 17.25 25.40 2.23
CA ILE A 662 18.25 26.02 3.10
C ILE A 662 19.53 26.22 2.29
N HIS A 663 19.84 27.48 2.00
CA HIS A 663 20.98 27.88 1.18
C HIS A 663 21.56 29.23 1.65
N PRO A 664 22.87 29.47 1.51
CA PRO A 664 23.87 28.56 0.95
C PRO A 664 24.27 27.43 1.92
N ILE A 665 24.48 26.23 1.37
CA ILE A 665 25.09 25.09 2.06
C ILE A 665 26.60 25.16 1.88
N ILE A 666 27.33 25.28 2.99
CA ILE A 666 28.80 25.32 3.02
C ILE A 666 29.29 23.96 3.54
N ALA A 667 29.63 23.06 2.62
CA ALA A 667 29.95 21.67 2.94
C ALA A 667 31.46 21.43 3.03
N MET A 668 31.95 20.87 4.15
CA MET A 668 33.36 20.48 4.27
C MET A 668 33.55 19.05 3.81
N ALA A 669 34.38 18.86 2.80
CA ALA A 669 34.70 17.54 2.26
C ALA A 669 36.14 17.50 1.71
N GLY A 670 36.82 16.38 1.96
CA GLY A 670 38.17 16.12 1.46
C GLY A 670 38.14 15.21 0.24
N LYS A 671 38.55 13.94 0.42
CA LYS A 671 38.55 12.93 -0.66
C LYS A 671 37.16 12.71 -1.30
N GLY A 672 36.08 12.86 -0.54
CA GLY A 672 34.71 12.69 -1.01
C GLY A 672 34.07 13.94 -1.63
N ALA A 673 34.84 14.99 -1.94
CA ALA A 673 34.30 16.23 -2.50
C ALA A 673 33.53 16.02 -3.82
N SER A 674 34.00 15.13 -4.71
CA SER A 674 33.31 14.82 -5.97
C SER A 674 31.91 14.22 -5.77
N TYR A 675 31.70 13.48 -4.69
CA TYR A 675 30.37 12.98 -4.33
C TYR A 675 29.49 14.12 -3.80
N VAL A 676 30.02 14.99 -2.93
CA VAL A 676 29.29 16.15 -2.40
C VAL A 676 28.88 17.11 -3.53
N GLU A 677 29.70 17.23 -4.58
CA GLU A 677 29.40 18.02 -5.77
C GLU A 677 28.09 17.59 -6.44
N THR A 678 27.77 16.29 -6.41
CA THR A 678 26.49 15.76 -6.94
C THR A 678 25.28 16.14 -6.10
N LEU A 679 25.51 16.58 -4.85
CA LEU A 679 24.45 16.86 -3.88
C LEU A 679 24.13 18.33 -3.76
N ILE A 680 25.03 19.26 -4.08
CA ILE A 680 24.84 20.69 -3.84
C ILE A 680 24.33 21.44 -5.08
N ASP A 681 23.87 22.68 -4.91
CA ASP A 681 23.46 23.56 -6.01
C ASP A 681 24.24 24.89 -5.96
N HIS A 682 25.29 25.01 -6.78
CA HIS A 682 26.11 26.23 -6.86
C HIS A 682 25.31 27.47 -7.26
N SER A 683 24.18 27.33 -7.98
CA SER A 683 23.32 28.47 -8.34
C SER A 683 22.64 29.11 -7.13
N LYS A 684 22.56 28.38 -6.01
CA LYS A 684 22.05 28.84 -4.72
C LYS A 684 23.15 29.34 -3.78
N GLY A 685 24.39 29.40 -4.26
CA GLY A 685 25.56 29.78 -3.47
C GLY A 685 26.13 28.65 -2.62
N ASP A 686 25.69 27.41 -2.82
CA ASP A 686 26.29 26.26 -2.13
C ASP A 686 27.75 26.09 -2.55
N THR A 687 28.58 25.62 -1.63
CA THR A 687 30.01 25.46 -1.90
C THR A 687 30.64 24.31 -1.11
N ILE A 688 31.75 23.80 -1.63
CA ILE A 688 32.56 22.77 -0.98
C ILE A 688 33.87 23.38 -0.52
N ILE A 689 34.23 23.13 0.74
CA ILE A 689 35.51 23.57 1.32
C ILE A 689 36.34 22.35 1.72
N ASP A 690 37.56 22.29 1.21
CA ASP A 690 38.53 21.28 1.60
C ASP A 690 39.16 21.61 2.96
N TYR A 691 38.85 20.80 3.97
CA TYR A 691 39.37 20.97 5.33
C TYR A 691 40.87 20.65 5.47
N ARG A 692 41.49 20.00 4.47
CA ARG A 692 42.90 19.54 4.54
C ARG A 692 43.92 20.67 4.41
N GLN A 693 43.48 21.89 4.10
CA GLN A 693 44.33 23.08 3.99
C GLN A 693 44.68 23.72 5.33
N GLY A 694 44.24 23.11 6.44
CA GLY A 694 44.49 23.59 7.80
C GLY A 694 43.41 24.54 8.32
N ASP A 695 43.33 24.62 9.65
CA ASP A 695 42.23 25.28 10.37
C ASP A 695 42.08 26.78 10.06
N GLU A 696 43.18 27.50 9.86
CA GLU A 696 43.12 28.93 9.53
C GLU A 696 42.51 29.15 8.14
N ALA A 697 42.96 28.40 7.13
CA ALA A 697 42.42 28.46 5.77
C ALA A 697 40.96 28.03 5.75
N LEU A 698 40.62 26.95 6.46
CA LEU A 698 39.25 26.48 6.65
C LEU A 698 38.35 27.60 7.20
N ARG A 699 38.74 28.23 8.31
CA ARG A 699 37.93 29.29 8.94
C ARG A 699 37.74 30.49 8.03
N LYS A 700 38.80 30.89 7.32
CA LYS A 700 38.75 31.98 6.34
C LYS A 700 37.80 31.65 5.18
N ASN A 701 37.89 30.44 4.63
CA ASN A 701 37.09 30.01 3.49
C ASN A 701 35.60 29.89 3.85
N ILE A 702 35.26 29.42 5.07
CA ILE A 702 33.86 29.36 5.53
C ILE A 702 33.26 30.77 5.59
N LYS A 703 33.99 31.75 6.17
CA LYS A 703 33.52 33.15 6.23
C LYS A 703 33.36 33.76 4.84
N ALA A 704 34.29 33.49 3.93
CA ALA A 704 34.23 33.97 2.55
C ALA A 704 33.03 33.38 1.79
N ALA A 705 32.77 32.08 1.95
CA ALA A 705 31.67 31.36 1.31
C ALA A 705 30.29 31.91 1.69
N ALA A 706 30.13 32.43 2.90
CA ALA A 706 28.87 33.03 3.34
C ALA A 706 28.53 34.37 2.67
N GLY A 707 29.45 34.96 1.89
CA GLY A 707 29.17 36.18 1.12
C GLY A 707 28.76 37.38 1.97
N GLY A 708 29.21 37.43 3.23
CA GLY A 708 28.83 38.47 4.20
C GLY A 708 27.53 38.21 4.99
N LEU A 709 26.83 37.11 4.72
CA LEU A 709 25.67 36.70 5.52
C LEU A 709 26.10 36.13 6.89
N PRO A 710 25.32 36.38 7.96
CA PRO A 710 25.61 35.80 9.26
C PRO A 710 25.37 34.28 9.24
N ILE A 711 26.42 33.50 9.50
CA ILE A 711 26.31 32.05 9.64
C ILE A 711 25.84 31.73 11.05
N ARG A 712 24.60 31.22 11.20
CA ARG A 712 24.01 30.94 12.52
C ARG A 712 23.84 29.46 12.83
N HIS A 713 24.02 28.58 11.86
CA HIS A 713 23.76 27.14 12.02
C HIS A 713 24.91 26.33 11.47
N ALA A 714 25.38 25.35 12.25
CA ALA A 714 26.31 24.34 11.78
C ALA A 714 25.91 22.94 12.24
N TYR A 715 26.02 22.00 11.30
CA TYR A 715 25.86 20.57 11.54
C TYR A 715 27.25 19.92 11.46
N ASP A 716 27.72 19.35 12.56
CA ASP A 716 29.00 18.64 12.61
C ASP A 716 28.80 17.13 12.61
N ALA A 717 28.94 16.52 11.43
CA ALA A 717 28.80 15.08 11.23
C ALA A 717 30.11 14.29 11.52
N VAL A 718 31.13 14.92 12.10
CA VAL A 718 32.43 14.31 12.44
C VAL A 718 32.70 14.39 13.94
N SER A 719 32.60 15.58 14.54
CA SER A 719 32.74 15.85 15.98
C SER A 719 34.09 15.45 16.59
N GLU A 720 35.15 15.47 15.79
CA GLU A 720 36.51 15.11 16.18
C GLU A 720 37.51 16.11 15.61
N LYS A 721 38.76 16.06 16.09
CA LYS A 721 39.88 16.83 15.52
C LYS A 721 39.63 18.35 15.49
N GLY A 722 38.97 18.88 16.51
CA GLY A 722 38.72 20.32 16.62
C GLY A 722 37.59 20.84 15.72
N SER A 723 36.74 19.97 15.15
CA SER A 723 35.73 20.36 14.16
C SER A 723 34.75 21.41 14.69
N TYR A 724 34.11 21.17 15.85
CA TYR A 724 33.11 22.10 16.39
C TYR A 724 33.71 23.38 16.96
N GLN A 725 34.96 23.36 17.40
CA GLN A 725 35.71 24.55 17.83
C GLN A 725 36.00 25.45 16.61
N ASN A 726 36.40 24.85 15.49
CA ASN A 726 36.59 25.55 14.23
C ASN A 726 35.28 26.17 13.71
N LEU A 727 34.16 25.45 13.84
CA LEU A 727 32.83 25.98 13.56
C LEU A 727 32.48 27.14 14.50
N GLY A 728 32.66 26.98 15.81
CA GLY A 728 32.40 28.02 16.81
C GLY A 728 33.13 29.34 16.50
N ALA A 729 34.38 29.27 16.02
CA ALA A 729 35.19 30.43 15.67
C ALA A 729 34.72 31.21 14.42
N VAL A 730 33.81 30.65 13.62
CA VAL A 730 33.31 31.28 12.38
C VAL A 730 31.84 31.67 12.41
N LEU A 731 31.05 31.12 13.34
CA LEU A 731 29.63 31.44 13.46
C LEU A 731 29.39 32.85 14.03
N THR A 732 28.25 33.43 13.67
CA THR A 732 27.79 34.75 14.13
C THR A 732 26.73 34.58 15.21
N ALA A 733 27.04 34.93 16.46
CA ALA A 733 26.11 34.82 17.58
C ALA A 733 24.83 35.69 17.41
N PRO A 734 23.67 35.28 17.95
CA PRO A 734 23.38 33.94 18.47
C PRO A 734 23.45 32.87 17.36
N ALA A 735 24.04 31.73 17.68
CA ALA A 735 24.24 30.62 16.74
C ALA A 735 24.06 29.26 17.42
N LYS A 736 23.86 28.21 16.61
CA LYS A 736 23.71 26.82 17.06
C LYS A 736 24.64 25.89 16.31
N ILE A 737 25.27 24.97 17.03
CA ILE A 737 26.03 23.84 16.51
C ILE A 737 25.40 22.57 17.06
N THR A 738 25.16 21.58 16.20
CA THR A 738 24.87 20.23 16.65
C THR A 738 25.98 19.27 16.23
N VAL A 739 26.36 18.36 17.13
CA VAL A 739 27.42 17.36 16.94
C VAL A 739 26.87 15.94 17.08
N VAL A 740 27.55 14.94 16.54
CA VAL A 740 27.12 13.53 16.56
C VAL A 740 27.86 12.66 17.59
N LEU A 741 29.00 13.11 18.14
CA LEU A 741 29.74 12.37 19.17
C LEU A 741 29.57 12.97 20.58
N PRO A 742 29.73 12.16 21.64
CA PRO A 742 29.77 12.65 23.02
C PRO A 742 31.07 13.43 23.32
N GLY A 743 31.18 13.98 24.54
CA GLY A 743 32.39 14.66 25.01
C GLY A 743 32.48 16.14 24.64
N ILE A 744 31.34 16.80 24.42
CA ILE A 744 31.29 18.24 24.19
C ILE A 744 31.54 19.06 25.47
N ASP A 745 32.31 20.13 25.35
CA ASP A 745 32.42 21.18 26.37
C ASP A 745 31.96 22.50 25.76
N SER A 746 30.88 23.08 26.30
CA SER A 746 30.34 24.36 25.85
C SER A 746 31.32 25.52 26.03
N LYS A 747 32.37 25.36 26.87
CA LYS A 747 33.43 26.37 27.06
C LYS A 747 34.40 26.44 25.88
N GLU A 748 34.40 25.42 25.00
CA GLU A 748 35.28 25.36 23.84
C GLU A 748 34.70 26.07 22.59
N VAL A 749 33.49 26.63 22.71
CA VAL A 749 32.87 27.50 21.70
C VAL A 749 32.66 28.92 22.25
N PRO A 750 32.66 29.96 21.40
CA PRO A 750 32.47 31.34 21.84
C PRO A 750 31.11 31.58 22.53
N GLU A 751 31.04 32.62 23.36
CA GLU A 751 29.81 33.05 24.01
C GLU A 751 28.70 33.35 22.96
N GLY A 752 27.47 32.91 23.26
CA GLY A 752 26.33 33.04 22.34
C GLY A 752 26.24 31.95 21.26
N VAL A 753 27.15 30.98 21.25
CA VAL A 753 27.04 29.75 20.44
C VAL A 753 26.50 28.61 21.30
N GLN A 754 25.30 28.13 20.99
CA GLN A 754 24.71 26.97 21.65
C GLN A 754 25.25 25.69 21.01
N LEU A 755 25.80 24.80 21.84
CA LEU A 755 26.28 23.49 21.41
C LEU A 755 25.30 22.40 21.89
N SER A 756 24.83 21.56 20.97
CA SER A 756 23.97 20.42 21.29
C SER A 756 24.51 19.11 20.71
N ARG A 757 24.04 17.98 21.23
CA ARG A 757 24.40 16.64 20.75
C ARG A 757 23.19 15.99 20.11
N THR A 758 23.25 15.76 18.80
CA THR A 758 22.29 14.94 18.07
C THR A 758 22.42 13.49 18.53
N SER A 759 21.29 12.86 18.86
CA SER A 759 21.22 11.44 19.21
C SER A 759 20.07 10.77 18.49
N VAL A 760 20.38 9.89 17.53
CA VAL A 760 19.38 9.13 16.78
C VAL A 760 18.52 8.23 17.66
N GLY A 761 19.08 7.65 18.73
CA GLY A 761 18.33 6.84 19.69
C GLY A 761 17.22 7.58 20.43
N SER A 762 17.16 8.93 20.33
CA SER A 762 16.05 9.70 20.88
C SER A 762 14.70 9.37 20.24
N VAL A 763 14.65 8.78 19.04
CA VAL A 763 13.39 8.32 18.42
C VAL A 763 12.74 7.13 19.13
N HIS A 764 13.41 6.55 20.12
CA HIS A 764 12.86 5.50 21.00
C HIS A 764 12.58 6.00 22.41
N GLN A 765 12.88 7.26 22.71
CA GLN A 765 12.69 7.85 24.04
C GLN A 765 11.29 8.46 24.15
N PRO A 766 10.63 8.34 25.31
CA PRO A 766 9.33 8.97 25.54
C PRO A 766 9.45 10.50 25.42
N ALA A 767 8.32 11.15 25.14
CA ALA A 767 8.24 12.60 25.12
C ALA A 767 8.71 13.21 26.47
N ALA A 768 9.31 14.40 26.41
CA ALA A 768 9.76 15.08 27.60
C ALA A 768 8.58 15.38 28.55
N ALA A 769 8.86 15.48 29.86
CA ALA A 769 7.83 15.77 30.84
C ALA A 769 7.02 17.03 30.48
N GLY A 770 5.69 16.88 30.41
CA GLY A 770 4.77 17.95 30.01
C GLY A 770 4.51 18.07 28.50
N GLN A 771 5.12 17.20 27.68
CA GLN A 771 4.83 17.10 26.24
C GLN A 771 4.01 15.85 25.93
N THR A 772 3.04 15.98 25.03
CA THR A 772 2.21 14.86 24.55
C THR A 772 2.91 14.06 23.45
N VAL A 773 3.75 14.71 22.65
CA VAL A 773 4.47 14.13 21.51
C VAL A 773 5.94 14.51 21.58
N GLY A 774 6.81 13.67 21.02
CA GLY A 774 8.25 13.86 21.03
C GLY A 774 8.94 13.23 19.83
N ASN A 775 10.15 12.70 20.05
CA ASN A 775 10.98 12.21 18.97
C ASN A 775 10.51 10.86 18.38
N ILE A 776 9.64 10.12 19.08
CA ILE A 776 8.95 8.95 18.52
C ILE A 776 8.06 9.37 17.34
N GLU A 777 7.20 10.37 17.52
CA GLU A 777 6.30 10.85 16.46
C GLU A 777 7.08 11.53 15.34
N PHE A 778 8.13 12.28 15.68
CA PHE A 778 9.04 12.85 14.69
C PHE A 778 9.70 11.76 13.85
N GLY A 779 10.21 10.70 14.50
CA GLY A 779 10.80 9.53 13.85
C GLY A 779 9.81 8.87 12.91
N ALA A 780 8.59 8.57 13.40
CA ALA A 780 7.52 7.97 12.62
C ALA A 780 7.23 8.76 11.33
N ALA A 781 7.14 10.09 11.44
CA ALA A 781 6.90 10.96 10.30
C ALA A 781 8.06 10.93 9.28
N PHE A 782 9.31 11.01 9.75
CA PHE A 782 10.47 11.06 8.87
C PHE A 782 10.81 9.71 8.23
N PHE A 783 10.67 8.58 8.94
CA PHE A 783 10.86 7.27 8.34
C PHE A 783 9.83 7.01 7.23
N ALA A 784 8.55 7.34 7.45
CA ALA A 784 7.54 7.30 6.40
C ALA A 784 7.86 8.27 5.24
N PHE A 785 8.38 9.46 5.54
CA PHE A 785 8.81 10.44 4.53
C PHE A 785 9.95 9.93 3.66
N PHE A 786 10.93 9.19 4.22
CA PHE A 786 12.00 8.56 3.44
C PHE A 786 11.46 7.50 2.50
N GLY A 787 10.59 6.59 2.98
CA GLY A 787 9.94 5.59 2.14
C GLY A 787 9.16 6.22 0.99
N ARG A 788 8.43 7.31 1.26
CA ARG A 788 7.75 8.09 0.21
C ARG A 788 8.72 8.69 -0.79
N GLY A 789 9.86 9.24 -0.34
CA GLY A 789 10.85 9.84 -1.22
C GLY A 789 11.54 8.86 -2.14
N LEU A 790 11.82 7.66 -1.65
CA LEU A 790 12.33 6.56 -2.46
C LEU A 790 11.30 6.18 -3.54
N ALA A 791 10.04 5.97 -3.14
CA ALA A 791 8.98 5.59 -4.07
C ALA A 791 8.69 6.66 -5.15
N GLN A 792 8.99 7.94 -4.86
CA GLN A 792 8.82 9.04 -5.80
C GLN A 792 10.12 9.43 -6.54
N GLY A 793 11.24 8.79 -6.22
CA GLY A 793 12.53 8.98 -6.90
C GLY A 793 13.27 10.28 -6.59
N TRP A 794 12.82 11.12 -5.64
CA TRP A 794 13.53 12.35 -5.24
C TRP A 794 14.45 12.14 -4.02
N PHE A 795 14.41 10.98 -3.39
CA PHE A 795 15.30 10.58 -2.31
C PHE A 795 16.04 9.29 -2.69
N THR A 796 17.30 9.18 -2.27
CA THR A 796 18.16 8.03 -2.56
C THR A 796 19.04 7.71 -1.36
N GLY A 797 19.51 6.47 -1.27
CA GLY A 797 20.46 6.03 -0.26
C GLY A 797 21.85 6.67 -0.39
N HIS A 798 22.76 6.28 0.49
CA HIS A 798 24.17 6.63 0.40
C HIS A 798 24.90 5.64 -0.53
N PRO A 799 25.98 6.03 -1.23
CA PRO A 799 26.82 5.07 -1.92
C PRO A 799 27.29 3.99 -0.94
N HIS A 800 27.37 2.76 -1.44
CA HIS A 800 27.70 1.62 -0.59
C HIS A 800 28.63 0.64 -1.30
N GLU A 801 29.31 -0.15 -0.48
CA GLU A 801 30.12 -1.27 -0.89
C GLU A 801 29.68 -2.51 -0.11
N VAL A 802 29.31 -3.56 -0.84
CA VAL A 802 28.95 -4.85 -0.25
C VAL A 802 30.23 -5.57 0.14
N ARG A 803 30.39 -5.85 1.43
CA ARG A 803 31.54 -6.60 1.96
C ARG A 803 31.28 -8.10 1.83
N PRO A 804 32.27 -8.89 1.37
CA PRO A 804 32.09 -10.31 1.14
C PRO A 804 31.94 -11.09 2.46
N ASN A 805 31.44 -12.32 2.38
CA ASN A 805 31.30 -13.28 3.49
C ASN A 805 30.26 -12.92 4.56
N GLY A 806 29.28 -12.06 4.24
CA GLY A 806 28.15 -11.74 5.12
C GLY A 806 28.58 -11.33 6.54
N LEU A 807 28.01 -11.97 7.56
CA LEU A 807 28.36 -11.71 8.97
C LEU A 807 29.85 -11.90 9.26
N ALA A 808 30.52 -12.85 8.59
CA ALA A 808 31.96 -13.09 8.77
C ALA A 808 32.82 -11.96 8.16
N GLY A 809 32.26 -11.15 7.25
CA GLY A 809 32.90 -9.97 6.67
C GLY A 809 32.88 -8.73 7.57
N LEU A 810 32.08 -8.72 8.64
CA LEU A 810 31.88 -7.54 9.50
C LEU A 810 33.17 -7.07 10.17
N GLU A 811 34.03 -7.99 10.62
CA GLU A 811 35.29 -7.62 11.29
C GLU A 811 36.16 -6.73 10.40
N GLY A 812 36.35 -7.14 9.13
CA GLY A 812 37.11 -6.36 8.17
C GLY A 812 36.45 -5.00 7.87
N ALA A 813 35.12 -4.98 7.72
CA ALA A 813 34.38 -3.75 7.49
C ALA A 813 34.53 -2.75 8.65
N LEU A 814 34.42 -3.22 9.89
CA LEU A 814 34.52 -2.40 11.09
C LEU A 814 35.95 -1.91 11.34
N LYS A 815 36.97 -2.75 11.08
CA LYS A 815 38.38 -2.34 11.14
C LYS A 815 38.72 -1.30 10.07
N ASP A 816 38.17 -1.44 8.86
CA ASP A 816 38.31 -0.44 7.79
C ASP A 816 37.63 0.90 8.17
N LEU A 817 36.47 0.86 8.83
CA LEU A 817 35.83 2.06 9.39
C LEU A 817 36.67 2.70 10.48
N GLN A 818 37.24 1.91 11.39
CA GLN A 818 38.12 2.38 12.47
C GLN A 818 39.39 3.03 11.92
N ALA A 819 39.97 2.47 10.86
CA ALA A 819 41.13 3.03 10.16
C ALA A 819 40.81 4.30 9.33
N GLY A 820 39.53 4.62 9.13
CA GLY A 820 39.09 5.75 8.30
C GLY A 820 39.24 5.50 6.80
N ASN A 821 39.18 4.24 6.36
CA ASN A 821 39.33 3.85 4.96
C ASN A 821 38.07 4.15 4.13
N ALA A 822 36.90 4.21 4.78
CA ALA A 822 35.64 4.57 4.11
C ALA A 822 35.63 6.06 3.72
N SER A 823 35.34 6.35 2.45
CA SER A 823 35.19 7.72 1.94
C SER A 823 34.02 7.81 0.99
N ALA A 824 32.99 8.59 1.34
CA ALA A 824 31.75 8.72 0.58
C ALA A 824 31.08 7.38 0.24
N THR A 825 31.30 6.37 1.09
CA THR A 825 30.72 5.03 0.95
C THR A 825 30.39 4.49 2.33
N LYS A 826 29.35 3.65 2.40
CA LYS A 826 28.96 2.88 3.57
C LYS A 826 29.16 1.40 3.29
N TYR A 827 29.80 0.69 4.21
CA TYR A 827 29.91 -0.77 4.09
C TYR A 827 28.61 -1.43 4.51
N VAL A 828 28.16 -2.40 3.71
CA VAL A 828 26.98 -3.23 3.98
C VAL A 828 27.34 -4.70 3.84
N VAL A 829 26.62 -5.58 4.52
CA VAL A 829 26.80 -7.03 4.42
C VAL A 829 25.49 -7.71 4.05
N ARG A 830 25.52 -8.64 3.09
CA ARG A 830 24.37 -9.51 2.78
C ARG A 830 24.39 -10.69 3.72
N ILE A 831 23.31 -10.93 4.44
CA ILE A 831 23.29 -12.00 5.45
C ILE A 831 23.47 -13.38 4.81
N ALA A 832 22.86 -13.58 3.64
CA ALA A 832 22.97 -14.82 2.86
C ALA A 832 24.40 -15.17 2.40
N ASP A 833 25.33 -14.21 2.40
CA ASP A 833 26.73 -14.45 2.03
C ASP A 833 27.56 -15.02 3.21
N THR A 834 26.94 -15.22 4.38
CA THR A 834 27.63 -15.78 5.56
C THR A 834 27.93 -17.26 5.36
N PRO A 835 29.19 -17.71 5.51
CA PRO A 835 29.52 -19.13 5.38
C PRO A 835 28.75 -19.99 6.38
N GLY A 836 28.08 -21.03 5.88
CA GLY A 836 27.32 -21.98 6.70
C GLY A 836 25.89 -21.56 7.05
N LEU A 837 25.34 -20.56 6.33
CA LEU A 837 23.91 -20.25 6.27
C LEU A 837 23.23 -20.86 5.03
#